data_AF-A0A412KRC4-F1
#
_entry.id   AF-A0A412KRC4-F1
#
_cell.length_a   1.000
_cell.length_b   1.000
_cell.length_c   1.000
_cell.angle_alpha   90.00
_cell.angle_beta   90.00
_cell.angle_gamma   90.00
#
_symmetry.space_group_name_H-M   'P 1'
#
loop_
_entity.id
_entity.type
_entity.pdbx_description
1 polymer ?
#
loop_
_entity_poly.entity_id
_entity_poly.type
_entity_poly.pdbx_seq_one_letter_code
_entity_poly.pdbx_strand_id
1 'polypeptide(L)'
;MTDTTERSGFVYMHKLLKQLMILLLCTVLIGTGFAPASVSAASRPVTISSCKISGKSKVRVTAVTANPRKISGSRCYLFALTPGMSARPVASCKKSKKMTFTCKLNSGGVNLLNSGFAVASRNSSGKYTYISTRRFISNPGALAKYRYRFPKSISKKGLQVNADMMEDAEELNVRNSVINIDFSQLIAPPALQNSRYSYSWKYQGQTYWFVKDSVSYYDRQLLALNSTSSVNSAVLLLSWRSDLTSLIYPQGRQQGHAFYAWNTKDRSARKQLQATLNFLARRYSTSTKKYGQISNWIIGNEVNNYNTYNYAGSQTLRQYSQIYADQFRLAYNTLVSVYSNARVYISLDHLWNTNYVNGTFASRKMLDSFASKIRAGGNLQWNLAYHPYSSPLTEPRFWANTNGQLTKSLTTPVINMGNIRLLTSYIRQKYGSKTRIILSETGYTSVQRKHNVENLQAAAVAYSYLLAESDNMIDSLIIHRQIDHKEEIKQGLNLGLWTTDARSADFESANTKKRSWSVFKYMDSSRSASETAFIPSTIGVSNWKSLIPSYSSKLYNKSNCTIGALEQVNAYRRGASIYQSWSPYGAVTTSHKTGNTFTALHDIRRNKNSLWGFSQKMKRSLSFKSYPNFCTTLRASGAQNGYVQIKLRFYSGKHIFECARIVPADQTVRLKTSLAKWKYRSKVTKIQVMAAPVNGSQWNANAQLVMNAPVRSR
;
A
#
# COMPACT_ATOMS: atom_id res chain seq x y z
N MET A 1 -4.52 80.20 -41.44
CA MET A 1 -3.16 79.69 -41.68
C MET A 1 -2.35 80.00 -40.44
N THR A 2 -1.82 78.95 -39.80
CA THR A 2 -0.65 78.89 -38.88
C THR A 2 -0.32 80.15 -38.08
N ASP A 3 -0.31 80.18 -36.75
CA ASP A 3 0.54 79.34 -35.89
C ASP A 3 0.20 79.65 -34.41
N THR A 4 -0.13 78.65 -33.60
CA THR A 4 -0.16 78.77 -32.12
C THR A 4 0.16 77.41 -31.50
N THR A 5 1.35 76.91 -31.81
CA THR A 5 1.90 75.68 -31.24
C THR A 5 3.11 75.96 -30.35
N GLU A 6 2.97 76.80 -29.32
CA GLU A 6 4.09 77.02 -28.38
C GLU A 6 3.73 77.27 -26.90
N ARG A 7 2.46 77.12 -26.49
CA ARG A 7 2.07 77.29 -25.06
C ARG A 7 1.49 76.07 -24.36
N SER A 8 1.46 74.89 -24.99
CA SER A 8 0.99 73.64 -24.37
C SER A 8 2.10 72.70 -23.87
N GLY A 9 3.36 72.93 -24.25
CA GLY A 9 4.51 72.09 -23.84
C GLY A 9 5.01 72.34 -22.41
N PHE A 10 4.99 73.59 -21.93
CA PHE A 10 5.57 73.95 -20.64
C PHE A 10 4.70 73.53 -19.43
N VAL A 11 3.37 73.45 -19.60
CA VAL A 11 2.44 73.00 -18.54
C VAL A 11 2.42 71.47 -18.42
N TYR A 12 2.71 70.74 -19.49
CA TYR A 12 2.82 69.27 -19.48
C TYR A 12 4.14 68.79 -18.88
N MET A 13 5.25 69.50 -19.15
CA MET A 13 6.57 69.15 -18.58
C MET A 13 6.66 69.36 -17.06
N HIS A 14 5.99 70.38 -16.52
CA HIS A 14 5.98 70.62 -15.06
C HIS A 14 5.11 69.61 -14.28
N LYS A 15 4.04 69.08 -14.88
CA LYS A 15 3.26 67.97 -14.31
C LYS A 15 4.02 66.64 -14.38
N LEU A 16 4.76 66.38 -15.46
CA LEU A 16 5.61 65.19 -15.57
C LEU A 16 6.78 65.21 -14.58
N LEU A 17 7.45 66.36 -14.39
CA LEU A 17 8.56 66.49 -13.42
C LEU A 17 8.10 66.38 -11.95
N LYS A 18 6.92 66.92 -11.60
CA LYS A 18 6.32 66.73 -10.26
C LYS A 18 5.87 65.27 -10.04
N GLN A 19 5.33 64.59 -11.04
CA GLN A 19 4.98 63.17 -10.93
C GLN A 19 6.21 62.26 -10.88
N LEU A 20 7.29 62.58 -11.61
CA LEU A 20 8.57 61.87 -11.52
C LEU A 20 9.27 62.09 -10.18
N MET A 21 9.23 63.28 -9.58
CA MET A 21 9.75 63.52 -8.22
C MET A 21 8.92 62.83 -7.13
N ILE A 22 7.59 62.74 -7.27
CA ILE A 22 6.73 61.98 -6.34
C ILE A 22 6.95 60.47 -6.50
N LEU A 23 7.20 59.97 -7.72
CA LEU A 23 7.60 58.57 -7.95
C LEU A 23 9.01 58.27 -7.40
N LEU A 24 9.94 59.23 -7.47
CA LEU A 24 11.29 59.08 -6.90
C LEU A 24 11.29 59.15 -5.36
N LEU A 25 10.46 60.01 -4.76
CA LEU A 25 10.30 60.05 -3.29
C LEU A 25 9.55 58.82 -2.74
N CYS A 26 8.56 58.29 -3.48
CA CYS A 26 7.87 57.05 -3.11
C CYS A 26 8.74 55.80 -3.29
N THR A 27 9.72 55.81 -4.21
CA THR A 27 10.69 54.70 -4.33
C THR A 27 11.81 54.76 -3.28
N VAL A 28 12.11 55.94 -2.72
CA VAL A 28 13.09 56.09 -1.63
C VAL A 28 12.48 55.87 -0.23
N LEU A 29 11.16 56.08 -0.04
CA LEU A 29 10.47 55.86 1.25
C LEU A 29 9.75 54.50 1.43
N ILE A 30 9.71 53.65 0.39
CA ILE A 30 9.29 52.23 0.53
C ILE A 30 10.52 51.30 0.68
N GLY A 31 11.71 51.89 0.87
CA GLY A 31 12.99 51.18 1.06
C GLY A 31 13.34 50.77 2.50
N THR A 32 12.48 51.00 3.50
CA THR A 32 12.77 50.64 4.90
C THR A 32 11.67 49.74 5.50
N GLY A 33 11.56 48.53 4.98
CA GLY A 33 10.59 47.55 5.51
C GLY A 33 10.80 46.13 5.02
N PHE A 34 11.70 45.41 5.70
CA PHE A 34 11.96 43.97 5.55
C PHE A 34 12.57 43.52 4.22
N ALA A 35 13.87 43.80 4.05
CA ALA A 35 14.71 42.94 3.24
C ALA A 35 14.50 41.47 3.66
N PRO A 36 14.23 40.53 2.74
CA PRO A 36 14.30 39.11 3.05
C PRO A 36 15.70 38.84 3.59
N ALA A 37 15.77 38.18 4.74
CA ALA A 37 17.05 37.91 5.41
C ALA A 37 18.02 37.24 4.42
N SER A 38 19.02 37.98 3.95
CA SER A 38 20.17 37.43 3.25
C SER A 38 21.03 36.68 4.26
N VAL A 39 21.01 35.35 4.21
CA VAL A 39 21.71 34.48 5.16
C VAL A 39 23.02 34.02 4.51
N SER A 40 24.17 34.48 5.02
CA SER A 40 25.45 33.86 4.69
C SER A 40 25.60 32.52 5.43
N ALA A 41 26.32 31.57 4.85
CA ALA A 41 26.64 30.30 5.49
C ALA A 41 27.65 30.52 6.62
N ALA A 42 27.16 30.84 7.82
CA ALA A 42 28.00 30.90 9.02
C ALA A 42 28.57 29.52 9.38
N SER A 43 29.65 29.51 10.17
CA SER A 43 30.01 28.33 10.95
C SER A 43 28.77 27.79 11.68
N ARG A 44 28.63 26.46 11.80
CA ARG A 44 27.49 25.82 12.47
C ARG A 44 27.89 25.30 13.86
N PRO A 45 28.18 26.18 14.84
CA PRO A 45 28.70 25.79 16.15
C PRO A 45 27.64 25.10 17.02
N VAL A 46 26.35 25.09 16.60
CA VAL A 46 25.24 24.51 17.35
C VAL A 46 24.70 23.27 16.64
N THR A 47 24.54 22.18 17.39
CA THR A 47 23.86 20.96 16.93
C THR A 47 22.55 20.78 17.67
N ILE A 48 21.44 20.64 16.95
CA ILE A 48 20.18 20.18 17.53
C ILE A 48 20.27 18.66 17.77
N SER A 49 20.30 18.27 19.05
CA SER A 49 20.44 16.87 19.49
C SER A 49 19.09 16.18 19.67
N SER A 50 18.01 16.94 19.89
CA SER A 50 16.65 16.40 20.02
C SER A 50 15.60 17.40 19.52
N CYS A 51 14.60 16.90 18.78
CA CYS A 51 13.40 17.63 18.40
C CYS A 51 12.22 16.66 18.54
N LYS A 52 11.42 16.86 19.59
CA LYS A 52 10.36 15.93 19.98
C LYS A 52 9.12 16.66 20.45
N ILE A 53 7.97 16.06 20.20
CA ILE A 53 6.70 16.44 20.82
C ILE A 53 6.76 16.06 22.31
N SER A 54 6.38 17.01 23.15
CA SER A 54 6.29 16.88 24.61
C SER A 54 4.83 17.09 25.02
N GLY A 55 4.20 16.04 25.57
CA GLY A 55 2.76 16.03 25.80
C GLY A 55 1.98 15.97 24.47
N LYS A 56 0.88 16.71 24.35
CA LYS A 56 0.01 16.72 23.14
C LYS A 56 0.04 18.03 22.34
N SER A 57 0.68 19.08 22.86
CA SER A 57 0.53 20.44 22.32
C SER A 57 1.83 21.24 22.22
N LYS A 58 2.97 20.69 22.66
CA LYS A 58 4.25 21.40 22.68
C LYS A 58 5.32 20.62 21.93
N VAL A 59 6.25 21.35 21.32
CA VAL A 59 7.49 20.81 20.74
C VAL A 59 8.63 21.27 21.63
N ARG A 60 9.47 20.33 22.05
CA ARG A 60 10.70 20.58 22.79
C ARG A 60 11.89 20.33 21.87
N VAL A 61 12.75 21.33 21.74
CA VAL A 61 13.99 21.25 20.97
C VAL A 61 15.16 21.44 21.92
N THR A 62 16.10 20.50 21.89
CA THR A 62 17.35 20.59 22.65
C THR A 62 18.51 20.76 21.67
N ALA A 63 19.34 21.75 21.92
CA ALA A 63 20.53 22.05 21.14
C ALA A 63 21.76 22.14 22.04
N VAL A 64 22.91 21.78 21.49
CA VAL A 64 24.19 21.74 22.20
C VAL A 64 25.27 22.45 21.40
N THR A 65 26.25 23.02 22.10
CA THR A 65 27.46 23.58 21.51
C THR A 65 28.66 23.27 22.40
N ALA A 66 29.81 22.97 21.80
CA ALA A 66 31.05 22.76 22.53
C ALA A 66 31.59 24.06 23.13
N ASN A 67 31.42 25.18 22.42
CA ASN A 67 31.95 26.49 22.83
C ASN A 67 30.91 27.59 22.60
N PRO A 68 30.16 27.99 23.64
CA PRO A 68 29.19 29.09 23.56
C PRO A 68 29.78 30.44 23.16
N ARG A 69 31.10 30.65 23.29
CA ARG A 69 31.76 31.90 22.87
C ARG A 69 31.72 32.11 21.35
N LYS A 70 31.54 31.04 20.57
CA LYS A 70 31.35 31.10 19.10
C LYS A 70 29.95 31.58 18.69
N ILE A 71 29.07 31.88 19.64
CA ILE A 71 27.71 32.35 19.40
C ILE A 71 27.63 33.84 19.72
N SER A 72 27.30 34.63 18.70
CA SER A 72 27.06 36.07 18.83
C SER A 72 25.81 36.37 19.67
N GLY A 73 25.85 37.45 20.45
CA GLY A 73 24.75 37.87 21.32
C GLY A 73 24.67 37.09 22.64
N SER A 74 23.65 37.38 23.44
CA SER A 74 23.40 36.73 24.76
C SER A 74 22.33 35.64 24.71
N ARG A 75 21.61 35.53 23.59
CA ARG A 75 20.47 34.62 23.41
C ARG A 75 20.57 33.84 22.10
N CYS A 76 19.95 32.67 22.12
CA CYS A 76 19.67 31.89 20.92
C CYS A 76 18.17 31.83 20.66
N TYR A 77 17.82 31.67 19.39
CA TYR A 77 16.46 31.77 18.90
C TYR A 77 16.11 30.55 18.06
N LEU A 78 14.96 29.94 18.33
CA LEU A 78 14.46 28.80 17.56
C LEU A 78 13.54 29.32 16.46
N PHE A 79 13.80 28.90 15.23
CA PHE A 79 12.93 29.14 14.08
C PHE A 79 12.29 27.84 13.63
N ALA A 80 11.02 27.90 13.28
CA ALA A 80 10.34 26.84 12.55
C ALA A 80 10.30 27.19 11.06
N LEU A 81 10.94 26.34 10.25
CA LEU A 81 11.14 26.50 8.82
C LEU A 81 10.02 25.76 8.07
N THR A 82 9.01 26.51 7.64
CA THR A 82 7.89 26.02 6.84
C THR A 82 7.37 27.14 5.95
N PRO A 83 6.97 26.86 4.69
CA PRO A 83 6.36 27.85 3.81
C PRO A 83 5.15 28.53 4.47
N GLY A 84 5.14 29.86 4.48
CA GLY A 84 4.10 30.67 5.10
C GLY A 84 4.20 30.83 6.62
N MET A 85 5.30 30.40 7.25
CA MET A 85 5.67 30.85 8.60
C MET A 85 6.29 32.25 8.55
N SER A 86 6.04 33.06 9.57
CA SER A 86 6.72 34.35 9.71
C SER A 86 8.23 34.16 9.93
N ALA A 87 9.03 35.14 9.52
CA ALA A 87 10.47 35.20 9.80
C ALA A 87 10.77 35.56 11.27
N ARG A 88 9.89 35.20 12.22
CA ARG A 88 10.05 35.45 13.65
C ARG A 88 10.39 34.15 14.39
N PRO A 89 11.17 34.22 15.48
CA PRO A 89 11.47 33.04 16.26
C PRO A 89 10.23 32.53 17.01
N VAL A 90 10.08 31.21 17.10
CA VAL A 90 8.99 30.53 17.83
C VAL A 90 9.31 30.28 19.31
N ALA A 91 10.59 30.41 19.69
CA ALA A 91 11.07 30.35 21.06
C ALA A 91 12.47 30.98 21.16
N SER A 92 12.92 31.31 22.37
CA SER A 92 14.30 31.72 22.62
C SER A 92 14.77 31.27 24.01
N CYS A 93 16.07 31.20 24.22
CA CYS A 93 16.66 30.96 25.53
C CYS A 93 18.01 31.71 25.67
N LYS A 94 18.53 31.83 26.89
CA LYS A 94 19.90 32.30 27.12
C LYS A 94 20.89 31.36 26.44
N LYS A 95 21.98 31.89 25.89
CA LYS A 95 23.06 31.06 25.33
C LYS A 95 23.71 30.22 26.43
N SER A 96 23.99 28.96 26.15
CA SER A 96 24.64 28.04 27.09
C SER A 96 25.20 26.82 26.33
N LYS A 97 25.97 25.96 27.01
CA LYS A 97 26.43 24.67 26.43
C LYS A 97 25.25 23.77 26.02
N LYS A 98 24.15 23.80 26.76
CA LYS A 98 22.92 23.03 26.51
C LYS A 98 21.69 23.93 26.58
N MET A 99 21.05 24.12 25.44
CA MET A 99 19.92 25.01 25.25
C MET A 99 18.64 24.20 25.04
N THR A 100 17.56 24.60 25.71
CA THR A 100 16.24 23.97 25.55
C THR A 100 15.22 25.02 25.17
N PHE A 101 14.52 24.76 24.07
CA PHE A 101 13.47 25.59 23.53
C PHE A 101 12.14 24.83 23.63
N THR A 102 11.06 25.55 23.94
CA THR A 102 9.71 25.00 23.91
C THR A 102 8.79 25.95 23.15
N CYS A 103 8.04 25.42 22.18
CA CYS A 103 7.02 26.17 21.46
C CYS A 103 5.73 25.34 21.34
N LYS A 104 4.61 26.01 21.02
CA LYS A 104 3.34 25.32 20.75
C LYS A 104 3.43 24.57 19.42
N LEU A 105 2.87 23.37 19.36
CA LEU A 105 2.76 22.59 18.12
C LEU A 105 1.85 23.29 17.10
N ASN A 106 0.78 23.92 17.56
CA ASN A 106 0.00 24.86 16.75
C ASN A 106 0.45 26.27 17.12
N SER A 107 1.11 26.96 16.19
CA SER A 107 1.69 28.28 16.42
C SER A 107 1.34 29.19 15.24
N GLY A 108 0.73 30.35 15.51
CA GLY A 108 0.33 31.31 14.48
C GLY A 108 -0.61 30.72 13.41
N GLY A 109 -1.55 29.86 13.80
CA GLY A 109 -2.47 29.18 12.87
C GLY A 109 -1.84 28.08 12.00
N VAL A 110 -0.55 27.77 12.21
CA VAL A 110 0.16 26.71 11.49
C VAL A 110 0.45 25.54 12.42
N ASN A 111 0.23 24.33 11.95
CA ASN A 111 0.65 23.12 12.66
C ASN A 111 2.11 22.78 12.30
N LEU A 112 2.99 22.75 13.31
CA LEU A 112 4.43 22.58 13.16
C LEU A 112 4.90 21.12 13.06
N LEU A 113 3.99 20.14 12.97
CA LEU A 113 4.31 18.70 12.90
C LEU A 113 5.30 18.37 11.77
N ASN A 114 5.15 19.05 10.64
CA ASN A 114 5.98 18.86 9.44
C ASN A 114 7.01 19.98 9.24
N SER A 115 7.22 20.83 10.24
CA SER A 115 8.20 21.91 10.19
C SER A 115 9.60 21.43 10.52
N GLY A 116 10.59 22.00 9.83
CA GLY A 116 11.97 21.91 10.29
C GLY A 116 12.25 22.97 11.34
N PHE A 117 13.27 22.76 12.16
CA PHE A 117 13.66 23.63 13.26
C PHE A 117 15.15 23.94 13.14
N ALA A 118 15.51 25.21 13.27
CA ALA A 118 16.90 25.67 13.24
C ALA A 118 17.11 26.69 14.36
N VAL A 119 18.33 26.70 14.92
CA VAL A 119 18.76 27.68 15.91
C VAL A 119 19.48 28.81 15.19
N ALA A 120 19.18 30.04 15.57
CA ALA A 120 19.85 31.25 15.10
C ALA A 120 20.42 32.06 16.28
N SER A 121 21.49 32.81 16.01
CA SER A 121 21.93 33.95 16.82
C SER A 121 21.41 35.25 16.23
N ARG A 122 21.34 36.29 17.05
CA ARG A 122 21.00 37.65 16.62
C ARG A 122 22.23 38.53 16.81
N ASN A 123 22.64 39.26 15.78
CA ASN A 123 23.76 40.20 15.87
C ASN A 123 23.29 41.55 16.46
N SER A 124 24.24 42.49 16.65
CA SER A 124 23.96 43.83 17.19
C SER A 124 23.01 44.66 16.32
N SER A 125 23.04 44.49 14.99
CA SER A 125 22.08 45.13 14.07
C SER A 125 20.70 44.46 14.02
N GLY A 126 20.46 43.45 14.87
CA GLY A 126 19.18 42.79 15.00
C GLY A 126 18.88 41.70 13.96
N LYS A 127 19.80 41.41 13.04
CA LYS A 127 19.72 40.36 12.02
C LYS A 127 19.93 38.96 12.63
N TYR A 128 19.12 38.01 12.18
CA TYR A 128 19.24 36.59 12.58
C TYR A 128 20.10 35.81 11.58
N THR A 129 20.98 34.96 12.11
CA THR A 129 21.82 34.04 11.33
C THR A 129 21.68 32.62 11.86
N TYR A 130 21.37 31.65 11.00
CA TYR A 130 21.28 30.25 11.40
C TYR A 130 22.66 29.70 11.77
N ILE A 131 22.77 29.16 12.98
CA ILE A 131 23.99 28.59 13.56
C ILE A 131 23.89 27.07 13.77
N SER A 132 22.78 26.46 13.33
CA SER A 132 22.58 25.00 13.29
C SER A 132 22.07 24.54 11.93
N THR A 133 22.20 23.24 11.66
CA THR A 133 21.41 22.59 10.61
C THR A 133 19.93 22.48 11.03
N ARG A 134 19.07 22.27 10.04
CA ARG A 134 17.63 22.02 10.24
C ARG A 134 17.41 20.60 10.76
N ARG A 135 16.59 20.45 11.81
CA ARG A 135 16.08 19.17 12.32
C ARG A 135 14.56 19.13 12.35
N PHE A 136 13.97 17.96 12.37
CA PHE A 136 12.52 17.77 12.37
C PHE A 136 12.08 16.96 13.59
N ILE A 137 10.78 17.03 13.90
CA ILE A 137 10.15 16.16 14.90
C ILE A 137 10.38 14.70 14.52
N SER A 138 10.84 13.91 15.50
CA SER A 138 11.21 12.50 15.34
C SER A 138 10.29 11.51 16.07
N ASN A 139 9.30 12.00 16.82
CA ASN A 139 8.32 11.17 17.55
C ASN A 139 6.85 11.56 17.27
N PRO A 140 6.42 11.68 15.99
CA PRO A 140 5.05 12.10 15.64
C PRO A 140 3.96 11.23 16.30
N GLY A 141 4.25 9.95 16.59
CA GLY A 141 3.35 9.04 17.29
C GLY A 141 2.95 9.43 18.71
N ALA A 142 3.58 10.47 19.28
CA ALA A 142 3.11 11.10 20.51
C ALA A 142 1.70 11.72 20.37
N LEU A 143 1.28 12.06 19.14
CA LEU A 143 -0.06 12.61 18.85
C LEU A 143 -1.10 11.55 18.50
N ALA A 144 -0.67 10.30 18.26
CA ALA A 144 -1.53 9.27 17.71
C ALA A 144 -2.73 8.96 18.61
N LYS A 145 -3.92 9.10 18.03
CA LYS A 145 -5.17 8.62 18.63
C LYS A 145 -5.18 7.10 18.67
N TYR A 146 -4.73 6.45 17.60
CA TYR A 146 -4.72 5.00 17.50
C TYR A 146 -3.36 4.47 17.94
N ARG A 147 -3.35 3.53 18.89
CA ARG A 147 -2.12 2.97 19.48
C ARG A 147 -2.17 1.45 19.68
N TYR A 148 -3.16 0.79 19.07
CA TYR A 148 -3.29 -0.67 19.14
C TYR A 148 -2.04 -1.37 18.57
N ARG A 149 -1.79 -2.61 19.01
CA ARG A 149 -0.63 -3.38 18.58
C ARG A 149 -0.64 -3.61 17.06
N PHE A 150 0.52 -3.50 16.42
CA PHE A 150 0.68 -3.83 15.00
C PHE A 150 0.13 -5.25 14.71
N PRO A 151 -0.71 -5.43 13.67
CA PRO A 151 -1.34 -6.71 13.39
C PRO A 151 -0.29 -7.77 13.03
N LYS A 152 -0.57 -9.01 13.41
CA LYS A 152 0.28 -10.16 13.10
C LYS A 152 -0.45 -11.07 12.12
N SER A 153 0.28 -11.55 11.14
CA SER A 153 -0.17 -12.62 10.25
C SER A 153 0.41 -13.98 10.68
N ILE A 154 -0.32 -15.06 10.42
CA ILE A 154 0.15 -16.43 10.60
C ILE A 154 0.98 -16.96 9.42
N SER A 155 0.90 -16.28 8.26
CA SER A 155 1.56 -16.65 7.01
C SER A 155 2.05 -15.38 6.30
N LYS A 156 3.21 -15.43 5.68
CA LYS A 156 3.77 -14.35 4.86
C LYS A 156 3.15 -14.31 3.46
N LYS A 157 2.30 -15.29 3.11
CA LYS A 157 1.61 -15.38 1.83
C LYS A 157 0.70 -14.17 1.61
N GLY A 158 0.88 -13.49 0.48
CA GLY A 158 0.07 -12.35 0.11
C GLY A 158 -0.14 -12.19 -1.38
N LEU A 159 -1.11 -11.35 -1.72
CA LEU A 159 -1.60 -11.12 -3.08
C LEU A 159 -2.04 -9.67 -3.21
N GLN A 160 -1.83 -9.08 -4.40
CA GLN A 160 -2.54 -7.88 -4.80
C GLN A 160 -3.92 -8.29 -5.34
N VAL A 161 -4.96 -8.05 -4.54
CA VAL A 161 -6.34 -8.50 -4.85
C VAL A 161 -7.02 -7.47 -5.73
N ASN A 162 -7.46 -7.89 -6.92
CA ASN A 162 -8.29 -7.14 -7.84
C ASN A 162 -9.72 -7.00 -7.26
N ALA A 163 -10.29 -5.80 -7.40
CA ALA A 163 -11.59 -5.45 -6.81
C ALA A 163 -12.79 -6.22 -7.40
N ASP A 164 -12.66 -6.80 -8.60
CA ASP A 164 -13.72 -7.56 -9.26
C ASP A 164 -13.70 -9.05 -8.92
N MET A 165 -12.62 -9.52 -8.27
CA MET A 165 -12.39 -10.90 -7.83
C MET A 165 -12.03 -10.95 -6.33
N MET A 166 -12.72 -10.16 -5.49
CA MET A 166 -12.40 -10.05 -4.05
C MET A 166 -12.56 -11.36 -3.26
N GLU A 167 -13.38 -12.29 -3.76
CA GLU A 167 -13.68 -13.57 -3.11
C GLU A 167 -12.46 -14.49 -3.09
N ASP A 168 -11.54 -14.32 -4.04
CA ASP A 168 -10.24 -14.98 -4.05
C ASP A 168 -9.41 -14.64 -2.80
N ALA A 169 -9.60 -13.46 -2.18
CA ALA A 169 -8.90 -13.14 -0.94
C ALA A 169 -9.17 -14.22 0.13
N GLU A 170 -10.42 -14.65 0.25
CA GLU A 170 -10.83 -15.70 1.17
C GLU A 170 -10.62 -17.11 0.60
N GLU A 171 -10.82 -17.33 -0.70
CA GLU A 171 -10.58 -18.62 -1.36
C GLU A 171 -9.11 -19.06 -1.28
N LEU A 172 -8.20 -18.12 -1.54
CA LEU A 172 -6.76 -18.33 -1.51
C LEU A 172 -6.17 -18.18 -0.10
N ASN A 173 -6.99 -17.80 0.90
CA ASN A 173 -6.56 -17.53 2.27
C ASN A 173 -5.39 -16.53 2.30
N VAL A 174 -5.55 -15.41 1.58
CA VAL A 174 -4.57 -14.31 1.52
C VAL A 174 -4.37 -13.75 2.92
N ARG A 175 -3.12 -13.59 3.38
CA ARG A 175 -2.81 -13.10 4.74
C ARG A 175 -2.01 -11.80 4.79
N ASN A 176 -1.50 -11.36 3.64
CA ASN A 176 -0.93 -10.04 3.45
C ASN A 176 -1.42 -9.51 2.11
N SER A 177 -1.56 -8.21 1.97
CA SER A 177 -1.96 -7.61 0.70
C SER A 177 -1.26 -6.29 0.47
N VAL A 178 -1.24 -5.91 -0.80
CA VAL A 178 -0.90 -4.57 -1.27
C VAL A 178 -2.07 -4.07 -2.09
N ILE A 179 -2.45 -2.81 -1.87
CA ILE A 179 -3.32 -2.03 -2.77
C ILE A 179 -2.58 -0.78 -3.23
N ASN A 180 -2.86 -0.34 -4.45
CA ASN A 180 -2.31 0.90 -4.99
C ASN A 180 -3.36 2.00 -4.81
N ILE A 181 -2.97 3.12 -4.19
CA ILE A 181 -3.82 4.30 -4.01
C ILE A 181 -3.20 5.46 -4.79
N ASP A 182 -3.81 5.80 -5.91
CA ASP A 182 -3.42 6.95 -6.72
C ASP A 182 -4.15 8.22 -6.27
N PHE A 183 -3.40 9.21 -5.83
CA PHE A 183 -3.95 10.51 -5.41
C PHE A 183 -4.68 11.22 -6.54
N SER A 184 -4.29 10.99 -7.80
CA SER A 184 -4.93 11.59 -8.97
C SER A 184 -6.33 11.01 -9.27
N GLN A 185 -6.65 9.83 -8.74
CA GLN A 185 -7.99 9.26 -8.79
C GLN A 185 -8.80 9.56 -7.52
N LEU A 186 -8.11 9.83 -6.40
CA LEU A 186 -8.73 10.05 -5.09
C LEU A 186 -9.17 11.49 -4.86
N ILE A 187 -8.35 12.48 -5.25
CA ILE A 187 -8.61 13.90 -5.02
C ILE A 187 -9.68 14.37 -6.01
N ALA A 188 -10.75 14.99 -5.50
CA ALA A 188 -11.85 15.42 -6.35
C ALA A 188 -11.45 16.59 -7.27
N PRO A 189 -11.67 16.48 -8.60
CA PRO A 189 -11.60 17.64 -9.49
C PRO A 189 -12.69 18.65 -9.11
N PRO A 190 -12.55 19.94 -9.50
CA PRO A 190 -13.48 21.01 -9.10
C PRO A 190 -14.96 20.67 -9.25
N ALA A 191 -15.36 20.06 -10.37
CA ALA A 191 -16.75 19.66 -10.64
C ALA A 191 -17.34 18.66 -9.63
N LEU A 192 -16.50 17.90 -8.92
CA LEU A 192 -16.92 16.89 -7.94
C LEU A 192 -16.75 17.35 -6.48
N GLN A 193 -16.37 18.62 -6.23
CA GLN A 193 -16.14 19.16 -4.88
C GLN A 193 -17.43 19.56 -4.16
N ASN A 194 -18.32 18.59 -3.99
CA ASN A 194 -19.58 18.76 -3.28
C ASN A 194 -19.98 17.46 -2.55
N SER A 195 -20.96 17.57 -1.64
CA SER A 195 -21.39 16.46 -0.79
C SER A 195 -22.09 15.31 -1.54
N ARG A 196 -22.53 15.52 -2.79
CA ARG A 196 -23.14 14.47 -3.62
C ARG A 196 -22.08 13.45 -4.03
N TYR A 197 -20.97 13.91 -4.59
CA TYR A 197 -19.95 13.03 -5.20
C TYR A 197 -18.69 12.82 -4.37
N SER A 198 -18.45 13.65 -3.35
CA SER A 198 -17.20 13.61 -2.57
C SER A 198 -17.41 13.63 -1.07
N TYR A 199 -16.46 13.05 -0.35
CA TYR A 199 -16.30 13.24 1.09
C TYR A 199 -15.58 14.56 1.34
N SER A 200 -16.14 15.41 2.20
CA SER A 200 -15.45 16.61 2.70
C SER A 200 -14.52 16.25 3.87
N TRP A 201 -13.37 16.92 3.94
CA TRP A 201 -12.38 16.72 4.99
C TRP A 201 -11.77 18.04 5.44
N LYS A 202 -12.04 18.42 6.69
CA LYS A 202 -11.46 19.62 7.29
C LYS A 202 -10.06 19.32 7.84
N TYR A 203 -9.05 20.02 7.33
CA TYR A 203 -7.67 19.89 7.79
C TYR A 203 -6.98 21.26 7.80
N GLN A 204 -6.39 21.64 8.95
CA GLN A 204 -5.71 22.93 9.15
C GLN A 204 -6.49 24.17 8.62
N GLY A 205 -7.79 24.23 8.92
CA GLY A 205 -8.66 25.35 8.58
C GLY A 205 -9.14 25.39 7.12
N GLN A 206 -8.85 24.37 6.31
CA GLN A 206 -9.31 24.25 4.92
C GLN A 206 -10.12 22.97 4.71
N THR A 207 -11.03 22.99 3.75
CA THR A 207 -11.83 21.82 3.34
C THR A 207 -11.22 21.20 2.09
N TYR A 208 -11.02 19.90 2.13
CA TYR A 208 -10.52 19.06 1.03
C TYR A 208 -11.60 18.06 0.61
N TRP A 209 -11.57 17.61 -0.64
CA TRP A 209 -12.60 16.76 -1.21
C TRP A 209 -12.01 15.50 -1.84
N PHE A 210 -12.60 14.35 -1.52
CA PHE A 210 -12.18 13.04 -2.01
C PHE A 210 -13.34 12.30 -2.66
N VAL A 211 -13.15 11.80 -3.88
CA VAL A 211 -14.20 11.16 -4.70
C VAL A 211 -14.74 9.92 -3.99
N LYS A 212 -16.07 9.87 -3.78
CA LYS A 212 -16.72 8.77 -3.04
C LYS A 212 -16.49 7.42 -3.70
N ASP A 213 -16.56 7.35 -5.03
CA ASP A 213 -16.43 6.09 -5.77
C ASP A 213 -15.02 5.51 -5.64
N SER A 214 -13.98 6.34 -5.83
CA SER A 214 -12.58 5.96 -5.60
C SER A 214 -12.34 5.50 -4.17
N VAL A 215 -12.88 6.22 -3.17
CA VAL A 215 -12.75 5.82 -1.76
C VAL A 215 -13.46 4.48 -1.51
N SER A 216 -14.67 4.31 -2.04
CA SER A 216 -15.47 3.10 -1.83
C SER A 216 -14.84 1.88 -2.53
N TYR A 217 -14.14 2.09 -3.65
CA TYR A 217 -13.35 1.07 -4.31
C TYR A 217 -12.25 0.50 -3.39
N TYR A 218 -11.51 1.37 -2.70
CA TYR A 218 -10.50 0.94 -1.72
C TYR A 218 -11.13 0.32 -0.46
N ASP A 219 -12.23 0.88 0.05
CA ASP A 219 -12.95 0.31 1.19
C ASP A 219 -13.37 -1.13 0.93
N ARG A 220 -13.95 -1.41 -0.25
CA ARG A 220 -14.40 -2.76 -0.62
C ARG A 220 -13.26 -3.76 -0.61
N GLN A 221 -12.14 -3.44 -1.25
CA GLN A 221 -10.95 -4.30 -1.26
C GLN A 221 -10.44 -4.58 0.17
N LEU A 222 -10.31 -3.54 1.00
CA LEU A 222 -9.82 -3.69 2.37
C LEU A 222 -10.81 -4.43 3.28
N LEU A 223 -12.11 -4.29 3.04
CA LEU A 223 -13.16 -5.02 3.76
C LEU A 223 -13.15 -6.52 3.41
N ALA A 224 -12.93 -6.88 2.15
CA ALA A 224 -12.80 -8.28 1.74
C ALA A 224 -11.67 -8.99 2.51
N LEU A 225 -10.57 -8.27 2.75
CA LEU A 225 -9.39 -8.74 3.48
C LEU A 225 -9.60 -8.88 5.01
N ASN A 226 -10.69 -8.36 5.57
CA ASN A 226 -11.02 -8.61 6.98
C ASN A 226 -11.34 -10.09 7.25
N SER A 227 -11.89 -10.80 6.25
CA SER A 227 -12.27 -12.21 6.37
C SER A 227 -11.08 -13.13 6.69
N THR A 228 -9.90 -12.78 6.22
CA THR A 228 -8.66 -13.55 6.40
C THR A 228 -7.71 -12.97 7.45
N SER A 229 -8.11 -11.85 8.08
CA SER A 229 -7.27 -11.10 9.03
C SER A 229 -5.92 -10.68 8.43
N SER A 230 -5.94 -10.21 7.18
CA SER A 230 -4.73 -9.81 6.47
C SER A 230 -4.03 -8.59 7.08
N VAL A 231 -2.70 -8.55 6.96
CA VAL A 231 -1.92 -7.33 7.15
C VAL A 231 -1.84 -6.59 5.82
N ASN A 232 -2.53 -5.45 5.74
CA ASN A 232 -2.69 -4.73 4.48
C ASN A 232 -1.69 -3.57 4.37
N SER A 233 -1.12 -3.46 3.18
CA SER A 233 -0.20 -2.42 2.76
C SER A 233 -0.80 -1.56 1.66
N ALA A 234 -0.47 -0.27 1.62
CA ALA A 234 -0.89 0.61 0.54
C ALA A 234 0.30 1.34 -0.08
N VAL A 235 0.45 1.25 -1.41
CA VAL A 235 1.38 2.08 -2.18
C VAL A 235 0.69 3.39 -2.50
N LEU A 236 1.32 4.50 -2.12
CA LEU A 236 0.80 5.85 -2.32
C LEU A 236 1.45 6.46 -3.56
N LEU A 237 0.63 6.73 -4.56
CA LEU A 237 1.03 7.11 -5.90
C LEU A 237 0.46 8.47 -6.28
N LEU A 238 1.09 9.11 -7.27
CA LEU A 238 0.61 10.35 -7.87
C LEU A 238 0.88 10.26 -9.36
N SER A 239 -0.15 9.98 -10.16
CA SER A 239 -0.08 9.98 -11.62
C SER A 239 -0.28 11.39 -12.19
N TRP A 240 0.00 11.59 -13.48
CA TRP A 240 -0.28 12.87 -14.12
C TRP A 240 -1.79 13.17 -14.16
N ARG A 241 -2.17 14.36 -13.69
CA ARG A 241 -3.48 14.97 -13.93
C ARG A 241 -3.28 16.49 -14.04
N SER A 242 -3.78 17.11 -15.10
CA SER A 242 -3.41 18.48 -15.46
C SER A 242 -3.71 19.52 -14.35
N ASP A 243 -4.82 19.36 -13.64
CA ASP A 243 -5.22 20.21 -12.50
C ASP A 243 -4.45 19.92 -11.20
N LEU A 244 -3.71 18.81 -11.12
CA LEU A 244 -2.90 18.41 -9.95
C LEU A 244 -1.39 18.58 -10.14
N THR A 245 -0.93 19.17 -11.24
CA THR A 245 0.51 19.38 -11.51
C THR A 245 1.21 20.19 -10.42
N SER A 246 0.48 21.02 -9.66
CA SER A 246 1.02 21.70 -8.47
C SER A 246 1.54 20.74 -7.39
N LEU A 247 0.97 19.53 -7.29
CA LEU A 247 1.38 18.46 -6.38
C LEU A 247 2.62 17.69 -6.87
N ILE A 248 3.00 17.84 -8.14
CA ILE A 248 4.21 17.26 -8.71
C ILE A 248 5.39 18.19 -8.45
N TYR A 249 6.52 17.60 -8.06
CA TYR A 249 7.77 18.33 -7.85
C TYR A 249 8.08 19.23 -9.06
N PRO A 250 8.45 20.51 -8.89
CA PRO A 250 8.43 21.49 -9.98
C PRO A 250 9.18 21.06 -11.26
N GLN A 251 10.38 20.49 -11.12
CA GLN A 251 11.17 20.01 -12.26
C GLN A 251 10.62 18.73 -12.91
N GLY A 252 9.71 18.02 -12.25
CA GLY A 252 9.09 16.81 -12.76
C GLY A 252 7.75 17.05 -13.47
N ARG A 253 7.35 18.30 -13.71
CA ARG A 253 6.06 18.65 -14.32
C ARG A 253 6.06 18.46 -15.84
N GLN A 254 6.35 17.22 -16.26
CA GLN A 254 6.33 16.76 -17.63
C GLN A 254 5.47 15.49 -17.74
N GLN A 255 4.62 15.38 -18.75
CA GLN A 255 3.86 14.14 -19.01
C GLN A 255 4.78 12.99 -19.46
N GLY A 256 4.25 11.77 -19.47
CA GLY A 256 4.94 10.59 -20.02
C GLY A 256 5.61 9.67 -18.99
N HIS A 257 5.35 9.89 -17.71
CA HIS A 257 5.84 9.03 -16.62
C HIS A 257 4.65 8.38 -15.90
N ALA A 258 4.85 7.18 -15.34
CA ALA A 258 3.77 6.48 -14.64
C ALA A 258 3.40 7.22 -13.35
N PHE A 259 4.39 7.60 -12.53
CA PHE A 259 4.16 8.32 -11.28
C PHE A 259 5.24 9.37 -10.99
N TYR A 260 4.90 10.30 -10.09
CA TYR A 260 5.66 11.53 -9.86
C TYR A 260 6.06 11.72 -8.39
N ALA A 261 7.23 12.32 -8.19
CA ALA A 261 7.66 12.80 -6.87
C ALA A 261 6.80 13.98 -6.40
N TRP A 262 6.54 14.05 -5.10
CA TRP A 262 5.61 15.01 -4.53
C TRP A 262 6.26 16.39 -4.31
N ASN A 263 5.50 17.44 -4.58
CA ASN A 263 5.88 18.81 -4.27
C ASN A 263 5.72 19.09 -2.77
N THR A 264 6.78 18.81 -2.02
CA THR A 264 6.84 19.18 -0.61
C THR A 264 7.31 20.60 -0.39
N LYS A 265 7.72 21.36 -1.41
CA LYS A 265 8.28 22.71 -1.27
C LYS A 265 7.21 23.79 -1.18
N ASP A 266 6.19 23.68 -2.01
CA ASP A 266 5.08 24.63 -2.04
C ASP A 266 4.11 24.46 -0.84
N ARG A 267 3.51 25.57 -0.39
CA ARG A 267 2.64 25.59 0.79
C ARG A 267 1.30 24.90 0.52
N SER A 268 0.63 25.20 -0.59
CA SER A 268 -0.71 24.68 -0.89
C SER A 268 -0.62 23.19 -1.24
N ALA A 269 0.36 22.80 -2.05
CA ALA A 269 0.63 21.41 -2.39
C ALA A 269 0.92 20.58 -1.14
N ARG A 270 1.78 21.08 -0.23
CA ARG A 270 2.10 20.38 1.02
C ARG A 270 0.86 20.20 1.91
N LYS A 271 -0.03 21.20 1.99
CA LYS A 271 -1.28 21.07 2.77
C LYS A 271 -2.23 20.04 2.15
N GLN A 272 -2.40 20.05 0.83
CA GLN A 272 -3.19 19.04 0.10
C GLN A 272 -2.66 17.63 0.37
N LEU A 273 -1.35 17.40 0.22
CA LEU A 273 -0.71 16.10 0.48
C LEU A 273 -0.94 15.64 1.93
N GLN A 274 -0.76 16.53 2.91
CA GLN A 274 -1.02 16.20 4.31
C GLN A 274 -2.51 15.89 4.58
N ALA A 275 -3.43 16.63 3.97
CA ALA A 275 -4.86 16.39 4.11
C ALA A 275 -5.25 15.01 3.54
N THR A 276 -4.74 14.66 2.36
CA THR A 276 -4.93 13.35 1.73
C THR A 276 -4.40 12.22 2.63
N LEU A 277 -3.16 12.33 3.10
CA LEU A 277 -2.56 11.36 4.01
C LEU A 277 -3.33 11.23 5.33
N ASN A 278 -3.78 12.35 5.89
CA ASN A 278 -4.53 12.37 7.15
C ASN A 278 -5.92 11.75 7.00
N PHE A 279 -6.62 12.02 5.89
CA PHE A 279 -7.90 11.40 5.55
C PHE A 279 -7.76 9.87 5.48
N LEU A 280 -6.80 9.38 4.68
CA LEU A 280 -6.54 7.95 4.52
C LEU A 280 -6.17 7.31 5.88
N ALA A 281 -5.23 7.90 6.62
CA ALA A 281 -4.80 7.37 7.90
C ALA A 281 -5.95 7.31 8.91
N ARG A 282 -6.81 8.34 8.99
CA ARG A 282 -7.94 8.34 9.94
C ARG A 282 -9.03 7.36 9.53
N ARG A 283 -9.29 7.19 8.23
CA ARG A 283 -10.28 6.24 7.70
C ARG A 283 -9.88 4.78 8.00
N TYR A 284 -8.63 4.44 7.72
CA TYR A 284 -8.14 3.05 7.76
C TYR A 284 -7.41 2.65 9.05
N SER A 285 -7.42 3.50 10.08
CA SER A 285 -6.93 3.16 11.43
C SER A 285 -8.05 2.95 12.45
N THR A 286 -9.32 2.98 12.02
CA THR A 286 -10.45 2.83 12.96
C THR A 286 -10.43 1.46 13.65
N SER A 287 -10.64 1.43 14.98
CA SER A 287 -10.64 0.18 15.75
C SER A 287 -11.76 -0.79 15.33
N THR A 288 -12.88 -0.26 14.81
CA THR A 288 -14.00 -1.07 14.30
C THR A 288 -13.72 -1.69 12.93
N LYS A 289 -12.66 -1.26 12.22
CA LYS A 289 -12.32 -1.68 10.86
C LYS A 289 -13.48 -1.57 9.86
N LYS A 290 -14.39 -0.61 10.08
CA LYS A 290 -15.60 -0.42 9.26
C LYS A 290 -15.33 -0.10 7.79
N TYR A 291 -14.11 0.30 7.46
CA TYR A 291 -13.63 0.60 6.10
C TYR A 291 -12.46 -0.33 5.71
N GLY A 292 -12.29 -1.43 6.43
CA GLY A 292 -11.03 -2.18 6.45
C GLY A 292 -9.93 -1.44 7.21
N GLN A 293 -8.68 -1.87 7.03
CA GLN A 293 -7.52 -1.37 7.77
C GLN A 293 -6.27 -1.35 6.90
N ILE A 294 -5.43 -0.32 7.05
CA ILE A 294 -4.08 -0.25 6.46
C ILE A 294 -3.09 -0.07 7.60
N SER A 295 -2.07 -0.92 7.65
CA SER A 295 -1.02 -0.86 8.69
C SER A 295 0.36 -0.52 8.14
N ASN A 296 0.59 -0.81 6.86
CA ASN A 296 1.82 -0.51 6.14
C ASN A 296 1.55 0.53 5.04
N TRP A 297 2.42 1.53 4.93
CA TRP A 297 2.33 2.60 3.93
C TRP A 297 3.62 2.68 3.13
N ILE A 298 3.55 2.46 1.83
CA ILE A 298 4.69 2.47 0.91
C ILE A 298 4.63 3.80 0.14
N ILE A 299 5.70 4.59 0.19
CA ILE A 299 5.70 5.96 -0.33
C ILE A 299 6.35 5.99 -1.71
N GLY A 300 5.53 6.14 -2.77
CA GLY A 300 5.97 5.96 -4.16
C GLY A 300 6.20 4.48 -4.52
N ASN A 301 6.50 4.23 -5.79
CA ASN A 301 6.85 2.91 -6.31
C ASN A 301 8.29 2.93 -6.85
N GLU A 302 9.06 1.86 -6.59
CA GLU A 302 10.40 1.63 -7.15
C GLU A 302 11.22 2.92 -7.32
N VAL A 303 11.43 3.67 -6.23
CA VAL A 303 11.89 5.06 -6.35
C VAL A 303 13.32 5.19 -6.86
N ASN A 304 14.06 4.08 -6.92
CA ASN A 304 15.34 4.03 -7.59
C ASN A 304 15.18 4.02 -9.13
N ASN A 305 14.11 3.47 -9.67
CA ASN A 305 13.66 3.63 -11.06
C ASN A 305 12.85 4.93 -11.20
N TYR A 306 13.52 6.02 -10.85
CA TYR A 306 12.90 7.32 -10.66
C TYR A 306 12.29 7.88 -11.95
N ASN A 307 12.84 7.53 -13.12
CA ASN A 307 12.33 8.06 -14.38
C ASN A 307 10.90 7.58 -14.65
N THR A 308 10.59 6.31 -14.40
CA THR A 308 9.27 5.77 -14.69
C THR A 308 8.32 5.93 -13.50
N TYR A 309 8.78 5.61 -12.30
CA TYR A 309 7.89 5.35 -11.16
C TYR A 309 7.94 6.39 -10.04
N ASN A 310 8.80 7.42 -10.13
CA ASN A 310 8.76 8.54 -9.20
C ASN A 310 9.47 9.80 -9.73
N TYR A 311 9.01 10.30 -10.88
CA TYR A 311 9.72 11.33 -11.64
C TYR A 311 9.79 12.68 -10.92
N ALA A 312 10.98 13.28 -10.89
CA ALA A 312 11.27 14.58 -10.27
C ALA A 312 12.07 15.52 -11.18
N GLY A 313 12.07 15.26 -12.49
CA GLY A 313 12.98 15.89 -13.44
C GLY A 313 14.37 15.25 -13.44
N SER A 314 15.29 15.79 -14.24
CA SER A 314 16.70 15.40 -14.20
C SER A 314 17.33 15.81 -12.86
N GLN A 315 17.78 14.82 -12.07
CA GLN A 315 18.35 15.03 -10.75
C GLN A 315 19.56 14.12 -10.57
N THR A 316 20.59 14.59 -9.88
CA THR A 316 21.63 13.70 -9.33
C THR A 316 21.05 12.85 -8.21
N LEU A 317 21.67 11.70 -7.92
CA LEU A 317 21.30 10.85 -6.77
C LEU A 317 21.18 11.66 -5.45
N ARG A 318 22.11 12.59 -5.22
CA ARG A 318 22.13 13.41 -4.00
C ARG A 318 20.94 14.37 -3.92
N GLN A 319 20.54 14.97 -5.05
CA GLN A 319 19.38 15.86 -5.12
C GLN A 319 18.08 15.06 -5.00
N TYR A 320 17.96 13.99 -5.79
CA TYR A 320 16.79 13.13 -5.81
C TYR A 320 16.50 12.51 -4.43
N SER A 321 17.51 11.90 -3.80
CA SER A 321 17.36 11.32 -2.46
C SER A 321 16.96 12.36 -1.39
N GLN A 322 17.31 13.64 -1.56
CA GLN A 322 16.82 14.71 -0.69
C GLN A 322 15.35 15.02 -0.94
N ILE A 323 14.93 15.13 -2.20
CA ILE A 323 13.52 15.33 -2.60
C ILE A 323 12.66 14.20 -2.03
N TYR A 324 13.08 12.96 -2.24
CA TYR A 324 12.37 11.79 -1.74
C TYR A 324 12.37 11.70 -0.21
N ALA A 325 13.47 12.04 0.47
CA ALA A 325 13.50 12.06 1.93
C ALA A 325 12.53 13.10 2.54
N ASP A 326 12.35 14.25 1.88
CA ASP A 326 11.38 15.26 2.29
C ASP A 326 9.93 14.78 2.07
N GLN A 327 9.66 14.12 0.94
CA GLN A 327 8.40 13.42 0.66
C GLN A 327 8.08 12.35 1.73
N PHE A 328 9.04 11.47 1.99
CA PHE A 328 8.91 10.40 2.97
C PHE A 328 8.64 10.95 4.38
N ARG A 329 9.35 12.01 4.78
CA ARG A 329 9.14 12.64 6.10
C ARG A 329 7.75 13.24 6.25
N LEU A 330 7.26 13.92 5.21
CA LEU A 330 5.90 14.48 5.19
C LEU A 330 4.86 13.37 5.41
N ALA A 331 5.02 12.25 4.70
CA ALA A 331 4.16 11.08 4.86
C ALA A 331 4.28 10.47 6.26
N TYR A 332 5.49 10.16 6.69
CA TYR A 332 5.76 9.51 7.98
C TYR A 332 5.16 10.30 9.15
N ASN A 333 5.45 11.59 9.24
CA ASN A 333 4.98 12.41 10.33
C ASN A 333 3.44 12.48 10.34
N THR A 334 2.82 12.62 9.17
CA THR A 334 1.36 12.69 9.07
C THR A 334 0.69 11.36 9.43
N LEU A 335 1.15 10.25 8.86
CA LEU A 335 0.58 8.90 9.07
C LEU A 335 0.78 8.41 10.52
N VAL A 336 2.01 8.51 11.04
CA VAL A 336 2.36 8.01 12.38
C VAL A 336 1.77 8.91 13.48
N SER A 337 1.48 10.19 13.19
CA SER A 337 0.72 11.05 14.12
C SER A 337 -0.75 10.65 14.28
N VAL A 338 -1.27 9.77 13.42
CA VAL A 338 -2.63 9.22 13.53
C VAL A 338 -2.61 7.85 14.18
N TYR A 339 -1.69 6.97 13.74
CA TYR A 339 -1.51 5.62 14.27
C TYR A 339 -0.04 5.38 14.66
N SER A 340 0.25 5.28 15.96
CA SER A 340 1.65 5.28 16.46
C SER A 340 2.46 4.07 16.02
N ASN A 341 1.80 2.96 15.69
CA ASN A 341 2.46 1.73 15.24
C ASN A 341 2.33 1.53 13.72
N ALA A 342 1.86 2.52 12.96
CA ALA A 342 1.90 2.48 11.51
C ALA A 342 3.35 2.31 11.04
N ARG A 343 3.57 1.45 10.04
CA ARG A 343 4.89 1.27 9.43
C ARG A 343 4.92 1.95 8.06
N VAL A 344 6.03 2.63 7.76
CA VAL A 344 6.21 3.37 6.51
C VAL A 344 7.45 2.84 5.80
N TYR A 345 7.36 2.66 4.49
CA TYR A 345 8.31 1.94 3.67
C TYR A 345 8.80 2.78 2.48
N ILE A 346 10.10 2.71 2.20
CA ILE A 346 10.65 3.08 0.90
C ILE A 346 10.47 1.90 -0.06
N SER A 347 10.09 2.14 -1.31
CA SER A 347 9.95 1.10 -2.36
C SER A 347 11.18 1.07 -3.27
N LEU A 348 11.79 -0.09 -3.47
CA LEU A 348 12.97 -0.28 -4.35
C LEU A 348 12.83 -1.55 -5.18
N ASP A 349 13.37 -1.54 -6.39
CA ASP A 349 13.41 -2.70 -7.28
C ASP A 349 14.68 -3.57 -7.08
N HIS A 350 14.74 -4.67 -7.85
CA HIS A 350 15.80 -5.67 -7.86
C HIS A 350 17.17 -5.17 -8.35
N LEU A 351 17.29 -3.96 -8.92
CA LEU A 351 18.52 -3.39 -9.51
C LEU A 351 19.49 -2.89 -8.43
N TRP A 352 20.08 -3.82 -7.67
CA TRP A 352 20.88 -3.55 -6.46
C TRP A 352 22.10 -2.66 -6.67
N ASN A 353 22.97 -3.00 -7.62
CA ASN A 353 24.17 -2.23 -8.01
C ASN A 353 24.23 -1.90 -9.50
N THR A 354 23.17 -2.20 -10.26
CA THR A 354 23.06 -1.86 -11.69
C THR A 354 23.12 -0.35 -11.91
N ASN A 355 23.96 0.10 -12.85
CA ASN A 355 24.12 1.52 -13.19
C ASN A 355 24.02 1.80 -14.71
N TYR A 356 23.65 0.82 -15.53
CA TYR A 356 23.57 0.94 -16.99
C TYR A 356 22.13 1.00 -17.52
N VAL A 357 21.12 0.93 -16.63
CA VAL A 357 19.71 1.09 -17.02
C VAL A 357 19.36 2.57 -16.89
N ASN A 358 19.07 3.21 -18.03
CA ASN A 358 18.74 4.64 -18.07
C ASN A 358 17.55 4.97 -17.16
N GLY A 359 17.63 6.11 -16.47
CA GLY A 359 16.56 6.55 -15.59
C GLY A 359 16.47 5.80 -14.25
N THR A 360 17.50 5.03 -13.90
CA THR A 360 17.60 4.32 -12.62
C THR A 360 18.83 4.75 -11.82
N PHE A 361 18.71 4.69 -10.49
CA PHE A 361 19.85 4.60 -9.58
C PHE A 361 19.97 3.18 -9.07
N ALA A 362 21.19 2.71 -8.80
CA ALA A 362 21.39 1.48 -8.04
C ALA A 362 20.62 1.53 -6.71
N SER A 363 19.76 0.54 -6.45
CA SER A 363 18.89 0.46 -5.26
C SER A 363 19.69 0.61 -3.96
N ARG A 364 20.89 0.03 -3.87
CA ARG A 364 21.76 0.19 -2.69
C ARG A 364 22.17 1.64 -2.46
N LYS A 365 22.61 2.33 -3.52
CA LYS A 365 23.08 3.72 -3.44
C LYS A 365 21.92 4.66 -3.11
N MET A 366 20.74 4.42 -3.70
CA MET A 366 19.53 5.15 -3.38
C MET A 366 19.12 4.97 -1.90
N LEU A 367 19.09 3.73 -1.42
CA LEU A 367 18.76 3.41 -0.03
C LEU A 367 19.72 4.08 0.96
N ASP A 368 21.03 3.99 0.70
CA ASP A 368 22.06 4.56 1.56
C ASP A 368 21.99 6.09 1.62
N SER A 369 21.80 6.73 0.46
CA SER A 369 21.63 8.18 0.40
C SER A 369 20.37 8.62 1.15
N PHE A 370 19.23 7.96 0.90
CA PHE A 370 17.97 8.20 1.61
C PHE A 370 18.12 8.06 3.13
N ALA A 371 18.66 6.94 3.60
CA ALA A 371 18.84 6.68 5.03
C ALA A 371 19.73 7.74 5.71
N SER A 372 20.78 8.19 5.00
CA SER A 372 21.63 9.30 5.44
C SER A 372 20.85 10.61 5.58
N LYS A 373 20.01 10.97 4.59
CA LYS A 373 19.15 12.17 4.66
C LYS A 373 18.14 12.10 5.81
N ILE A 374 17.50 10.95 6.03
CA ILE A 374 16.56 10.75 7.14
C ILE A 374 17.26 10.92 8.48
N ARG A 375 18.44 10.32 8.67
CA ARG A 375 19.23 10.44 9.89
C ARG A 375 19.66 11.89 10.16
N ALA A 376 20.15 12.59 9.13
CA ALA A 376 20.56 13.98 9.23
C ALA A 376 19.41 14.90 9.67
N GLY A 377 18.20 14.71 9.14
CA GLY A 377 17.02 15.49 9.50
C GLY A 377 16.43 15.20 10.89
N GLY A 378 16.86 14.12 11.56
CA GLY A 378 16.21 13.61 12.78
C GLY A 378 15.60 12.26 12.45
N ASN A 379 16.19 11.21 13.00
CA ASN A 379 15.96 9.84 12.56
C ASN A 379 14.49 9.43 12.69
N LEU A 380 13.99 8.67 11.72
CA LEU A 380 12.64 8.10 11.68
C LEU A 380 12.73 6.58 11.53
N GLN A 381 11.74 5.85 12.04
CA GLN A 381 11.67 4.40 11.90
C GLN A 381 11.09 4.01 10.53
N TRP A 382 11.91 4.02 9.49
CA TRP A 382 11.53 3.56 8.14
C TRP A 382 11.75 2.04 7.98
N ASN A 383 11.15 1.48 6.93
CA ASN A 383 11.23 0.06 6.55
C ASN A 383 11.43 -0.05 5.03
N LEU A 384 11.67 -1.25 4.50
CA LEU A 384 11.92 -1.48 3.07
C LEU A 384 10.80 -2.32 2.44
N ALA A 385 10.20 -1.81 1.37
CA ALA A 385 9.39 -2.54 0.43
C ALA A 385 10.27 -2.84 -0.80
N TYR A 386 10.46 -4.11 -1.13
CA TYR A 386 11.42 -4.54 -2.16
C TYR A 386 10.74 -5.40 -3.23
N HIS A 387 11.09 -5.20 -4.50
CA HIS A 387 10.53 -5.97 -5.62
C HIS A 387 11.58 -6.92 -6.20
N PRO A 388 11.72 -8.14 -5.66
CA PRO A 388 12.76 -9.11 -6.05
C PRO A 388 12.39 -9.90 -7.32
N TYR A 389 12.08 -9.20 -8.41
CA TYR A 389 11.78 -9.82 -9.69
C TYR A 389 12.94 -10.66 -10.24
N SER A 390 12.62 -11.67 -11.04
CA SER A 390 13.62 -12.42 -11.80
C SER A 390 14.47 -11.50 -12.68
N SER A 391 15.71 -11.91 -12.96
CA SER A 391 16.54 -11.27 -13.96
C SER A 391 16.99 -12.34 -14.97
N PRO A 392 16.58 -12.24 -16.25
CA PRO A 392 15.61 -11.29 -16.80
C PRO A 392 14.18 -11.50 -16.27
N LEU A 393 13.29 -10.50 -16.40
CA LEU A 393 11.89 -10.56 -15.94
C LEU A 393 11.10 -11.73 -16.56
N THR A 394 11.45 -12.13 -17.77
CA THR A 394 10.82 -13.22 -18.55
C THR A 394 11.34 -14.61 -18.21
N GLU A 395 12.23 -14.74 -17.21
CA GLU A 395 12.72 -16.02 -16.71
C GLU A 395 12.02 -16.37 -15.38
N PRO A 396 11.08 -17.34 -15.33
CA PRO A 396 10.43 -17.70 -14.08
C PRO A 396 11.39 -18.38 -13.08
N ARG A 397 12.46 -19.03 -13.54
CA ARG A 397 13.44 -19.72 -12.70
C ARG A 397 14.42 -18.72 -12.12
N PHE A 398 14.01 -17.96 -11.10
CA PHE A 398 14.88 -16.97 -10.45
C PHE A 398 16.22 -17.55 -9.94
N TRP A 399 16.28 -18.87 -9.71
CA TRP A 399 17.48 -19.60 -9.28
C TRP A 399 18.43 -19.97 -10.42
N ALA A 400 17.98 -19.91 -11.68
CA ALA A 400 18.77 -20.34 -12.83
C ALA A 400 19.91 -19.36 -13.16
N ASN A 401 19.79 -18.08 -12.74
CA ASN A 401 20.80 -17.05 -12.95
C ASN A 401 21.31 -17.00 -14.41
N THR A 402 20.40 -17.07 -15.38
CA THR A 402 20.73 -17.28 -16.80
C THR A 402 21.58 -16.17 -17.42
N ASN A 403 21.62 -14.99 -16.80
CA ASN A 403 22.42 -13.85 -17.22
C ASN A 403 23.59 -13.53 -16.28
N GLY A 404 23.88 -14.39 -15.29
CA GLY A 404 25.01 -14.24 -14.37
C GLY A 404 24.94 -13.05 -13.40
N GLN A 405 23.82 -12.32 -13.33
CA GLN A 405 23.71 -11.09 -12.53
C GLN A 405 23.50 -11.32 -11.02
N LEU A 406 23.31 -12.57 -10.61
CA LEU A 406 23.19 -12.95 -9.20
C LEU A 406 24.54 -13.49 -8.72
N THR A 407 25.23 -12.74 -7.86
CA THR A 407 26.44 -13.20 -7.18
C THR A 407 26.17 -13.49 -5.70
N LYS A 408 27.15 -14.12 -5.04
CA LYS A 408 27.13 -14.39 -3.59
C LYS A 408 27.67 -13.23 -2.74
N SER A 409 28.01 -12.10 -3.34
CA SER A 409 28.60 -10.94 -2.67
C SER A 409 27.67 -9.72 -2.75
N LEU A 410 27.87 -8.74 -1.86
CA LEU A 410 27.10 -7.49 -1.89
C LEU A 410 27.36 -6.61 -3.12
N THR A 411 28.34 -6.97 -3.97
CA THR A 411 28.61 -6.33 -5.26
C THR A 411 27.72 -6.86 -6.38
N THR A 412 26.85 -7.85 -6.11
CA THR A 412 25.87 -8.39 -7.06
C THR A 412 25.12 -7.26 -7.80
N PRO A 413 25.03 -7.29 -9.14
CA PRO A 413 24.24 -6.32 -9.91
C PRO A 413 22.77 -6.33 -9.49
N VAL A 414 22.20 -7.53 -9.35
CA VAL A 414 20.78 -7.74 -9.01
C VAL A 414 20.63 -8.49 -7.69
N ILE A 415 19.61 -8.13 -6.91
CA ILE A 415 19.08 -9.00 -5.86
C ILE A 415 17.66 -9.40 -6.19
N ASN A 416 17.42 -10.70 -6.30
CA ASN A 416 16.09 -11.30 -6.41
C ASN A 416 15.92 -12.40 -5.36
N MET A 417 14.92 -13.28 -5.52
CA MET A 417 14.70 -14.37 -4.57
C MET A 417 15.88 -15.37 -4.46
N GLY A 418 16.68 -15.55 -5.50
CA GLY A 418 17.82 -16.47 -5.51
C GLY A 418 18.97 -16.07 -4.59
N ASN A 419 19.15 -14.77 -4.32
CA ASN A 419 20.19 -14.24 -3.43
C ASN A 419 19.63 -13.27 -2.37
N ILE A 420 18.34 -13.35 -2.06
CA ILE A 420 17.62 -12.41 -1.16
C ILE A 420 18.24 -12.29 0.24
N ARG A 421 18.94 -13.33 0.70
CA ARG A 421 19.67 -13.31 1.99
C ARG A 421 20.75 -12.23 2.07
N LEU A 422 21.30 -11.80 0.93
CA LEU A 422 22.24 -10.66 0.88
C LEU A 422 21.55 -9.37 1.30
N LEU A 423 20.33 -9.12 0.82
CA LEU A 423 19.54 -7.96 1.21
C LEU A 423 19.19 -8.01 2.70
N THR A 424 18.66 -9.14 3.18
CA THR A 424 18.21 -9.25 4.58
C THR A 424 19.37 -9.11 5.56
N SER A 425 20.53 -9.69 5.23
CA SER A 425 21.76 -9.53 6.01
C SER A 425 22.27 -8.09 6.00
N TYR A 426 22.29 -7.45 4.82
CA TYR A 426 22.69 -6.05 4.67
C TYR A 426 21.83 -5.10 5.51
N ILE A 427 20.50 -5.23 5.42
CA ILE A 427 19.56 -4.40 6.19
C ILE A 427 19.75 -4.63 7.69
N ARG A 428 19.87 -5.89 8.13
CA ARG A 428 20.07 -6.23 9.54
C ARG A 428 21.37 -5.63 10.07
N GLN A 429 22.48 -5.79 9.35
CA GLN A 429 23.80 -5.31 9.78
C GLN A 429 23.91 -3.79 9.75
N LYS A 430 23.45 -3.14 8.68
CA LYS A 430 23.64 -1.69 8.48
C LYS A 430 22.57 -0.82 9.17
N TYR A 431 21.33 -1.29 9.22
CA TYR A 431 20.17 -0.53 9.70
C TYR A 431 19.49 -1.14 10.92
N GLY A 432 19.88 -2.34 11.34
CA GLY A 432 19.36 -3.03 12.51
C GLY A 432 18.13 -3.89 12.23
N SER A 433 17.88 -4.86 13.11
CA SER A 433 16.80 -5.85 13.00
C SER A 433 15.37 -5.28 13.08
N LYS A 434 15.24 -4.02 13.54
CA LYS A 434 13.96 -3.30 13.61
C LYS A 434 13.54 -2.69 12.26
N THR A 435 14.45 -2.62 11.28
CA THR A 435 14.14 -2.21 9.91
C THR A 435 13.61 -3.43 9.17
N ARG A 436 12.30 -3.47 8.96
CA ARG A 436 11.59 -4.64 8.43
C ARG A 436 11.54 -4.60 6.91
N ILE A 437 11.42 -5.78 6.29
CA ILE A 437 11.32 -5.91 4.84
C ILE A 437 9.97 -6.52 4.49
N ILE A 438 9.27 -5.96 3.51
CA ILE A 438 8.18 -6.63 2.81
C ILE A 438 8.58 -6.80 1.35
N LEU A 439 8.26 -7.94 0.76
CA LEU A 439 8.39 -8.14 -0.69
C LEU A 439 7.03 -7.76 -1.27
N SER A 440 6.87 -6.48 -1.62
CA SER A 440 5.56 -5.87 -1.93
C SER A 440 5.04 -6.22 -3.32
N GLU A 441 5.91 -6.73 -4.19
CA GLU A 441 5.57 -7.13 -5.54
C GLU A 441 6.58 -8.18 -6.03
N THR A 442 6.12 -9.34 -6.47
CA THR A 442 6.98 -10.40 -7.01
C THR A 442 6.17 -11.24 -7.98
N GLY A 443 6.58 -11.30 -9.24
CA GLY A 443 5.88 -12.06 -10.26
C GLY A 443 6.81 -12.97 -11.07
N TYR A 444 6.22 -14.04 -11.60
CA TYR A 444 6.90 -15.00 -12.46
C TYR A 444 6.02 -15.29 -13.67
N THR A 445 6.59 -15.23 -14.87
CA THR A 445 5.82 -15.49 -16.09
C THR A 445 5.48 -16.98 -16.23
N SER A 446 4.28 -17.29 -16.68
CA SER A 446 3.87 -18.64 -17.07
C SER A 446 4.18 -18.95 -18.54
N VAL A 447 4.82 -18.04 -19.26
CA VAL A 447 5.19 -18.21 -20.67
C VAL A 447 6.65 -17.83 -20.86
N GLN A 448 7.43 -18.72 -21.47
CA GLN A 448 8.81 -18.45 -21.85
C GLN A 448 9.01 -18.82 -23.31
N ARG A 449 9.49 -17.87 -24.12
CA ARG A 449 9.68 -18.07 -25.58
C ARG A 449 8.43 -18.65 -26.27
N LYS A 450 7.25 -18.13 -25.91
CA LYS A 450 5.92 -18.59 -26.38
C LYS A 450 5.51 -20.01 -25.92
N HIS A 451 6.31 -20.70 -25.13
CA HIS A 451 5.95 -21.99 -24.54
C HIS A 451 5.31 -21.82 -23.16
N ASN A 452 4.31 -22.64 -22.87
CA ASN A 452 3.71 -22.72 -21.54
C ASN A 452 4.72 -23.32 -20.55
N VAL A 453 4.98 -22.59 -19.46
CA VAL A 453 5.88 -22.99 -18.37
C VAL A 453 5.20 -22.83 -17.00
N GLU A 454 3.88 -23.09 -16.91
CA GLU A 454 3.10 -22.94 -15.68
C GLU A 454 3.66 -23.75 -14.49
N ASN A 455 4.27 -24.92 -14.74
CA ASN A 455 4.92 -25.69 -13.68
C ASN A 455 6.14 -24.94 -13.10
N LEU A 456 6.93 -24.25 -13.94
CA LEU A 456 8.04 -23.41 -13.48
C LEU A 456 7.52 -22.18 -12.72
N GLN A 457 6.43 -21.56 -13.20
CA GLN A 457 5.78 -20.47 -12.48
C GLN A 457 5.33 -20.92 -11.08
N ALA A 458 4.64 -22.06 -10.99
CA ALA A 458 4.15 -22.62 -9.74
C ALA A 458 5.31 -22.99 -8.79
N ALA A 459 6.41 -23.54 -9.32
CA ALA A 459 7.64 -23.80 -8.58
C ALA A 459 8.24 -22.51 -8.00
N ALA A 460 8.34 -21.45 -8.79
CA ALA A 460 8.86 -20.16 -8.36
C ALA A 460 8.01 -19.50 -7.26
N VAL A 461 6.68 -19.57 -7.38
CA VAL A 461 5.75 -19.08 -6.34
C VAL A 461 5.94 -19.81 -5.01
N ALA A 462 5.99 -21.15 -5.02
CA ALA A 462 6.18 -21.91 -3.78
C ALA A 462 7.59 -21.72 -3.18
N TYR A 463 8.62 -21.71 -4.03
CA TYR A 463 10.00 -21.58 -3.58
C TYR A 463 10.25 -20.20 -2.96
N SER A 464 9.78 -19.13 -3.60
CA SER A 464 9.86 -17.77 -3.05
C SER A 464 9.11 -17.65 -1.72
N TYR A 465 7.94 -18.27 -1.58
CA TYR A 465 7.20 -18.31 -0.32
C TYR A 465 7.99 -18.99 0.80
N LEU A 466 8.59 -20.16 0.55
CA LEU A 466 9.38 -20.87 1.55
C LEU A 466 10.64 -20.10 1.95
N LEU A 467 11.31 -19.45 0.98
CA LEU A 467 12.44 -18.56 1.27
C LEU A 467 12.01 -17.40 2.17
N ALA A 468 10.90 -16.73 1.86
CA ALA A 468 10.37 -15.65 2.66
C ALA A 468 9.98 -16.12 4.07
N GLU A 469 9.30 -17.26 4.23
CA GLU A 469 8.97 -17.85 5.53
C GLU A 469 10.21 -18.20 6.36
N SER A 470 11.28 -18.66 5.71
CA SER A 470 12.53 -19.04 6.39
C SER A 470 13.36 -17.86 6.90
N ASP A 471 13.13 -16.63 6.42
CA ASP A 471 13.90 -15.44 6.79
C ASP A 471 13.14 -14.53 7.75
N ASN A 472 13.67 -14.32 8.95
CA ASN A 472 13.01 -13.52 9.98
C ASN A 472 13.06 -12.00 9.75
N MET A 473 13.69 -11.48 8.69
CA MET A 473 13.66 -10.04 8.34
C MET A 473 12.49 -9.71 7.41
N ILE A 474 12.01 -10.70 6.66
CA ILE A 474 10.91 -10.57 5.71
C ILE A 474 9.59 -10.77 6.45
N ASP A 475 8.68 -9.82 6.35
CA ASP A 475 7.36 -9.85 7.01
C ASP A 475 6.25 -10.35 6.06
N SER A 476 6.41 -10.20 4.75
CA SER A 476 5.44 -10.69 3.75
C SER A 476 6.06 -10.89 2.36
N LEU A 477 5.44 -11.76 1.56
CA LEU A 477 5.64 -11.92 0.12
C LEU A 477 4.32 -11.70 -0.59
N ILE A 478 4.26 -10.72 -1.48
CA ILE A 478 3.08 -10.40 -2.27
C ILE A 478 3.31 -10.89 -3.70
N ILE A 479 2.54 -11.90 -4.10
CA ILE A 479 2.57 -12.39 -5.48
C ILE A 479 1.83 -11.40 -6.36
N HIS A 480 2.52 -10.96 -7.40
CA HIS A 480 2.00 -10.18 -8.52
C HIS A 480 1.92 -11.16 -9.70
N ARG A 481 0.72 -11.55 -10.17
CA ARG A 481 -0.58 -10.97 -9.83
C ARG A 481 -1.72 -11.95 -9.82
N GLN A 482 -2.91 -11.47 -9.47
CA GLN A 482 -4.10 -12.31 -9.41
C GLN A 482 -4.52 -12.79 -10.80
N ILE A 483 -4.65 -11.89 -11.76
CA ILE A 483 -5.05 -12.17 -13.16
C ILE A 483 -3.88 -11.82 -14.08
N ASP A 484 -3.81 -12.27 -15.33
CA ASP A 484 -2.90 -11.73 -16.36
C ASP A 484 -3.40 -10.38 -16.92
N HIS A 485 -2.53 -9.54 -17.49
CA HIS A 485 -2.81 -8.13 -17.87
C HIS A 485 -2.38 -8.05 -19.30
N LYS A 486 -3.26 -7.58 -20.16
CA LYS A 486 -2.99 -7.61 -21.60
C LYS A 486 -1.70 -6.87 -21.97
N GLU A 487 -1.40 -5.74 -21.34
CA GLU A 487 -0.15 -5.00 -21.61
C GLU A 487 1.13 -5.69 -21.09
N GLU A 488 1.04 -6.49 -20.02
CA GLU A 488 2.20 -7.24 -19.50
C GLU A 488 2.44 -8.48 -20.35
N ILE A 489 1.39 -9.14 -20.83
CA ILE A 489 1.49 -10.26 -21.76
C ILE A 489 2.26 -9.84 -23.02
N LYS A 490 2.00 -8.63 -23.55
CA LYS A 490 2.76 -8.09 -24.70
C LYS A 490 4.27 -7.99 -24.45
N GLN A 491 4.67 -7.90 -23.19
CA GLN A 491 6.08 -7.86 -22.73
C GLN A 491 6.62 -9.26 -22.36
N GLY A 492 5.84 -10.32 -22.57
CA GLY A 492 6.18 -11.68 -22.17
C GLY A 492 5.96 -11.99 -20.69
N LEU A 493 5.19 -11.15 -19.98
CA LEU A 493 4.96 -11.21 -18.54
C LEU A 493 3.54 -11.73 -18.25
N ASN A 494 3.35 -13.05 -18.35
CA ASN A 494 2.12 -13.73 -17.96
C ASN A 494 2.14 -14.05 -16.45
N LEU A 495 2.04 -13.03 -15.61
CA LEU A 495 2.31 -13.11 -14.16
C LEU A 495 1.14 -13.59 -13.30
N GLY A 496 -0.07 -13.64 -13.86
CA GLY A 496 -1.31 -13.96 -13.16
C GLY A 496 -1.36 -15.38 -12.60
N LEU A 497 -2.08 -15.57 -11.49
CA LEU A 497 -2.59 -16.88 -11.04
C LEU A 497 -3.74 -17.35 -11.93
N TRP A 498 -4.48 -16.41 -12.52
CA TRP A 498 -5.46 -16.64 -13.57
C TRP A 498 -4.92 -16.15 -14.91
N THR A 499 -5.32 -16.78 -16.00
CA THR A 499 -5.25 -16.17 -17.33
C THR A 499 -6.28 -15.04 -17.46
N THR A 500 -6.07 -14.13 -18.40
CA THR A 500 -7.04 -13.10 -18.77
C THR A 500 -7.78 -13.47 -20.06
N ASP A 501 -9.08 -13.21 -20.16
CA ASP A 501 -9.88 -13.44 -21.36
C ASP A 501 -9.46 -12.42 -22.43
N ALA A 502 -8.82 -12.90 -23.49
CA ALA A 502 -8.34 -12.07 -24.59
C ALA A 502 -9.48 -11.30 -25.30
N ARG A 503 -10.72 -11.81 -25.22
CA ARG A 503 -11.90 -11.22 -25.88
C ARG A 503 -12.61 -10.16 -25.04
N SER A 504 -12.32 -10.07 -23.75
CA SER A 504 -12.93 -9.06 -22.87
C SER A 504 -12.49 -7.65 -23.32
N ALA A 505 -13.25 -6.60 -23.01
CA ALA A 505 -12.77 -5.23 -23.13
C ALA A 505 -11.80 -4.86 -22.00
N ASP A 506 -11.93 -5.50 -20.83
CA ASP A 506 -11.12 -5.21 -19.65
C ASP A 506 -9.68 -5.70 -19.81
N PHE A 507 -8.73 -4.99 -19.21
CA PHE A 507 -7.34 -5.42 -19.18
C PHE A 507 -7.11 -6.66 -18.32
N GLU A 508 -7.95 -6.86 -17.30
CA GLU A 508 -7.91 -7.97 -16.34
C GLU A 508 -9.28 -8.64 -16.25
N SER A 509 -9.48 -9.74 -16.98
CA SER A 509 -10.72 -10.52 -16.91
C SER A 509 -10.40 -11.99 -16.69
N ALA A 510 -10.48 -12.47 -15.45
CA ALA A 510 -10.14 -13.84 -15.09
C ALA A 510 -10.85 -14.86 -15.99
N ASN A 511 -10.10 -15.79 -16.57
CA ASN A 511 -10.64 -16.82 -17.45
C ASN A 511 -10.40 -18.24 -16.91
N THR A 512 -9.14 -18.68 -16.86
CA THR A 512 -8.77 -20.03 -16.42
C THR A 512 -7.76 -19.96 -15.28
N LYS A 513 -7.91 -20.83 -14.26
CA LYS A 513 -6.94 -20.98 -13.17
C LYS A 513 -5.67 -21.65 -13.70
N LYS A 514 -4.50 -21.05 -13.48
CA LYS A 514 -3.20 -21.67 -13.78
C LYS A 514 -2.78 -22.66 -12.69
N ARG A 515 -1.77 -23.49 -12.95
CA ARG A 515 -1.20 -24.40 -11.93
C ARG A 515 -0.76 -23.66 -10.66
N SER A 516 -0.21 -22.47 -10.81
CA SER A 516 0.22 -21.59 -9.72
C SER A 516 -0.94 -21.17 -8.80
N TRP A 517 -2.19 -21.12 -9.29
CA TRP A 517 -3.36 -20.82 -8.47
C TRP A 517 -3.58 -21.87 -7.38
N SER A 518 -3.54 -23.17 -7.73
CA SER A 518 -3.72 -24.27 -6.76
C SER A 518 -2.56 -24.30 -5.77
N VAL A 519 -1.34 -24.17 -6.27
CA VAL A 519 -0.14 -24.10 -5.41
C VAL A 519 -0.25 -22.93 -4.45
N PHE A 520 -0.56 -21.72 -4.91
CA PHE A 520 -0.69 -20.55 -4.05
C PHE A 520 -1.78 -20.75 -2.97
N LYS A 521 -2.91 -21.34 -3.34
CA LYS A 521 -3.99 -21.63 -2.38
C LYS A 521 -3.51 -22.52 -1.24
N TYR A 522 -2.76 -23.58 -1.53
CA TYR A 522 -2.48 -24.64 -0.56
C TYR A 522 -1.06 -24.67 0.00
N MET A 523 -0.11 -23.91 -0.57
CA MET A 523 1.31 -23.95 -0.18
C MET A 523 1.58 -23.60 1.29
N ASP A 524 0.64 -22.92 1.96
CA ASP A 524 0.70 -22.59 3.40
C ASP A 524 -0.33 -23.37 4.25
N SER A 525 -0.75 -24.54 3.78
CA SER A 525 -1.69 -25.42 4.46
C SER A 525 -1.17 -26.84 4.71
N SER A 526 -1.97 -27.64 5.43
CA SER A 526 -1.74 -29.08 5.60
C SER A 526 -1.72 -29.88 4.28
N ARG A 527 -2.13 -29.28 3.15
CA ARG A 527 -2.03 -29.87 1.81
C ARG A 527 -0.74 -29.51 1.06
N SER A 528 0.11 -28.65 1.64
CA SER A 528 1.30 -28.15 0.94
C SER A 528 2.18 -29.28 0.40
N ALA A 529 2.43 -30.34 1.17
CA ALA A 529 3.26 -31.47 0.74
C ALA A 529 2.74 -32.16 -0.53
N SER A 530 1.44 -32.43 -0.64
CA SER A 530 0.85 -33.05 -1.83
C SER A 530 0.80 -32.09 -3.03
N GLU A 531 0.47 -30.83 -2.77
CA GLU A 531 0.29 -29.83 -3.83
C GLU A 531 1.62 -29.32 -4.40
N THR A 532 2.71 -29.48 -3.66
CA THR A 532 4.08 -29.05 -4.05
C THR A 532 5.04 -30.21 -4.32
N ALA A 533 4.57 -31.47 -4.33
CA ALA A 533 5.43 -32.65 -4.48
C ALA A 533 6.26 -32.67 -5.78
N PHE A 534 5.73 -32.10 -6.86
CA PHE A 534 6.40 -32.03 -8.17
C PHE A 534 7.50 -30.95 -8.25
N ILE A 535 7.59 -30.06 -7.26
CA ILE A 535 8.41 -28.84 -7.36
C ILE A 535 9.92 -29.14 -7.24
N PRO A 536 10.40 -30.00 -6.31
CA PRO A 536 11.83 -30.34 -6.26
C PRO A 536 12.38 -30.85 -7.59
N SER A 537 11.68 -31.77 -8.27
CA SER A 537 12.10 -32.26 -9.60
C SER A 537 12.05 -31.17 -10.67
N THR A 538 11.05 -30.29 -10.61
CA THR A 538 10.94 -29.12 -11.51
C THR A 538 12.12 -28.15 -11.35
N ILE A 539 12.66 -28.01 -10.13
CA ILE A 539 13.84 -27.16 -9.84
C ILE A 539 15.16 -27.88 -10.20
N GLY A 540 15.17 -29.22 -10.21
CA GLY A 540 16.36 -30.04 -10.40
C GLY A 540 17.07 -30.41 -9.08
N VAL A 541 16.32 -30.54 -7.98
CA VAL A 541 16.86 -30.98 -6.68
C VAL A 541 16.10 -32.18 -6.12
N SER A 542 16.75 -32.97 -5.27
CA SER A 542 16.13 -34.15 -4.66
C SER A 542 15.06 -33.82 -3.62
N ASN A 543 15.21 -32.74 -2.85
CA ASN A 543 14.25 -32.32 -1.85
C ASN A 543 14.43 -30.83 -1.45
N TRP A 544 13.47 -30.28 -0.71
CA TRP A 544 13.51 -28.87 -0.27
C TRP A 544 14.66 -28.53 0.69
N LYS A 545 15.20 -29.48 1.47
CA LYS A 545 16.27 -29.20 2.43
C LYS A 545 17.58 -28.82 1.75
N SER A 546 17.83 -29.26 0.51
CA SER A 546 19.01 -28.86 -0.25
C SER A 546 18.99 -27.35 -0.59
N LEU A 547 17.81 -26.78 -0.82
CA LEU A 547 17.60 -25.36 -1.10
C LEU A 547 17.44 -24.53 0.18
N ILE A 548 16.75 -25.09 1.17
CA ILE A 548 16.37 -24.41 2.41
C ILE A 548 16.74 -25.34 3.58
N PRO A 549 17.94 -25.21 4.16
CA PRO A 549 18.38 -26.10 5.24
C PRO A 549 17.43 -26.15 6.46
N SER A 550 16.70 -25.07 6.72
CA SER A 550 15.70 -24.98 7.79
C SER A 550 14.31 -25.50 7.41
N TYR A 551 14.16 -26.14 6.25
CA TYR A 551 12.88 -26.63 5.75
C TYR A 551 12.23 -27.62 6.73
N SER A 552 11.02 -27.25 7.18
CA SER A 552 10.19 -28.04 8.09
C SER A 552 8.72 -27.68 7.91
N SER A 553 7.83 -28.51 8.46
CA SER A 553 6.38 -28.26 8.42
C SER A 553 5.96 -26.93 9.04
N LYS A 554 6.77 -26.33 9.92
CA LYS A 554 6.52 -24.99 10.49
C LYS A 554 6.51 -23.89 9.44
N LEU A 555 7.23 -24.05 8.32
CA LEU A 555 7.28 -23.05 7.24
C LEU A 555 5.99 -23.02 6.43
N TYR A 556 5.32 -24.16 6.25
CA TYR A 556 4.18 -24.27 5.33
C TYR A 556 2.87 -24.72 5.97
N ASN A 557 2.84 -25.31 7.16
CA ASN A 557 1.59 -25.81 7.74
C ASN A 557 0.89 -24.74 8.62
N LYS A 558 0.47 -23.62 8.02
CA LYS A 558 -0.10 -22.46 8.75
C LYS A 558 -1.58 -22.64 9.06
N SER A 559 -2.32 -23.27 8.15
CA SER A 559 -3.74 -23.65 8.29
C SER A 559 -3.98 -25.12 7.96
N ASN A 560 -5.03 -25.71 8.53
CA ASN A 560 -5.47 -27.03 8.10
C ASN A 560 -6.52 -26.89 7.00
N CYS A 561 -6.37 -27.63 5.91
CA CYS A 561 -7.35 -27.73 4.84
C CYS A 561 -7.65 -29.21 4.57
N THR A 562 -8.92 -29.58 4.71
CA THR A 562 -9.45 -30.91 4.36
C THR A 562 -10.34 -30.78 3.15
N ILE A 563 -10.14 -31.65 2.15
CA ILE A 563 -11.02 -31.75 0.99
C ILE A 563 -11.98 -32.91 1.24
N GLY A 564 -13.27 -32.63 1.19
CA GLY A 564 -14.33 -33.63 1.30
C GLY A 564 -14.99 -33.93 -0.03
N ALA A 565 -15.83 -34.97 -0.04
CA ALA A 565 -16.75 -35.24 -1.13
C ALA A 565 -18.04 -34.44 -0.97
N LEU A 566 -18.56 -33.94 -2.09
CA LEU A 566 -19.90 -33.37 -2.18
C LEU A 566 -20.76 -34.33 -3.01
N GLU A 567 -21.66 -35.04 -2.36
CA GLU A 567 -22.52 -36.08 -2.93
C GLU A 567 -23.84 -35.50 -3.43
N GLN A 568 -24.26 -35.82 -4.66
CA GLN A 568 -25.65 -35.68 -5.07
C GLN A 568 -26.42 -36.93 -4.61
N VAL A 569 -27.56 -36.72 -3.96
CA VAL A 569 -28.36 -37.79 -3.35
C VAL A 569 -29.82 -37.68 -3.79
N ASN A 570 -30.56 -38.78 -3.78
CA ASN A 570 -31.99 -38.76 -4.14
C ASN A 570 -32.84 -38.09 -3.04
N ALA A 571 -32.48 -38.35 -1.78
CA ALA A 571 -33.11 -37.76 -0.60
C ALA A 571 -32.11 -37.72 0.58
N TYR A 572 -32.42 -36.91 1.59
CA TYR A 572 -31.72 -36.91 2.87
C TYR A 572 -32.72 -36.72 4.01
N ARG A 573 -32.48 -37.37 5.15
CA ARG A 573 -33.32 -37.22 6.35
C ARG A 573 -32.96 -35.93 7.07
N ARG A 574 -33.96 -35.13 7.44
CA ARG A 574 -33.75 -33.94 8.28
C ARG A 574 -33.46 -34.40 9.70
N GLY A 575 -32.28 -34.09 10.22
CA GLY A 575 -31.89 -34.42 11.60
C GLY A 575 -32.01 -33.20 12.53
N ALA A 576 -31.14 -32.21 12.33
CA ALA A 576 -31.13 -30.99 13.13
C ALA A 576 -31.00 -29.75 12.25
N SER A 577 -31.77 -28.71 12.55
CA SER A 577 -31.72 -27.46 11.80
C SER A 577 -30.36 -26.75 11.91
N ILE A 578 -30.03 -25.99 10.87
CA ILE A 578 -28.99 -24.97 10.87
C ILE A 578 -29.68 -23.61 11.01
N TYR A 579 -29.00 -22.61 11.56
CA TYR A 579 -29.54 -21.26 11.68
C TYR A 579 -30.05 -20.73 10.33
N GLN A 580 -31.12 -19.94 10.34
CA GLN A 580 -31.75 -19.43 9.11
C GLN A 580 -31.27 -18.04 8.69
N SER A 581 -30.20 -17.51 9.29
CA SER A 581 -29.63 -16.20 8.95
C SER A 581 -28.47 -16.36 7.97
N TRP A 582 -28.78 -16.34 6.67
CA TRP A 582 -27.79 -16.38 5.58
C TRP A 582 -27.68 -15.00 4.94
N SER A 583 -26.45 -14.59 4.64
CA SER A 583 -26.16 -13.33 3.96
C SER A 583 -25.67 -13.61 2.54
N PRO A 584 -25.91 -12.70 1.59
CA PRO A 584 -25.30 -12.80 0.28
C PRO A 584 -23.77 -12.79 0.41
N TYR A 585 -23.11 -13.52 -0.48
CA TYR A 585 -21.65 -13.61 -0.54
C TYR A 585 -21.19 -13.45 -1.98
N GLY A 586 -20.14 -12.67 -2.15
CA GLY A 586 -19.43 -12.55 -3.41
C GLY A 586 -20.16 -11.69 -4.45
N ALA A 587 -20.12 -12.11 -5.72
CA ALA A 587 -20.76 -11.43 -6.84
C ALA A 587 -22.30 -11.57 -6.83
N VAL A 588 -22.95 -11.03 -5.80
CA VAL A 588 -24.41 -11.01 -5.63
C VAL A 588 -24.90 -9.56 -5.67
N THR A 589 -25.89 -9.28 -6.52
CA THR A 589 -26.58 -7.97 -6.55
C THR A 589 -27.63 -7.87 -5.45
N THR A 590 -28.52 -8.85 -5.41
CA THR A 590 -29.69 -8.87 -4.53
C THR A 590 -29.88 -10.28 -3.97
N SER A 591 -30.35 -10.37 -2.74
CA SER A 591 -30.79 -11.62 -2.13
C SER A 591 -32.06 -11.43 -1.33
N HIS A 592 -32.95 -12.42 -1.35
CA HIS A 592 -34.17 -12.43 -0.54
C HIS A 592 -34.45 -13.83 0.02
N LYS A 593 -35.36 -13.91 0.98
CA LYS A 593 -35.79 -15.14 1.63
C LYS A 593 -37.31 -15.23 1.56
N THR A 594 -37.83 -16.36 1.10
CA THR A 594 -39.26 -16.67 1.07
C THR A 594 -39.48 -18.00 1.78
N GLY A 595 -40.17 -17.99 2.92
CA GLY A 595 -40.31 -19.17 3.77
C GLY A 595 -38.95 -19.74 4.20
N ASN A 596 -38.65 -20.98 3.83
CA ASN A 596 -37.35 -21.62 4.09
C ASN A 596 -36.37 -21.55 2.91
N THR A 597 -36.67 -20.78 1.88
CA THR A 597 -35.90 -20.70 0.65
C THR A 597 -35.15 -19.38 0.56
N PHE A 598 -33.88 -19.44 0.20
CA PHE A 598 -33.00 -18.30 -0.03
C PHE A 598 -32.70 -18.19 -1.51
N THR A 599 -32.79 -16.98 -2.05
CA THR A 599 -32.48 -16.70 -3.46
C THR A 599 -31.43 -15.60 -3.52
N ALA A 600 -30.37 -15.82 -4.30
CA ALA A 600 -29.35 -14.83 -4.63
C ALA A 600 -29.32 -14.66 -6.15
N LEU A 601 -29.20 -13.41 -6.60
CA LEU A 601 -29.02 -13.05 -8.01
C LEU A 601 -27.56 -12.71 -8.27
N HIS A 602 -26.98 -13.28 -9.33
CA HIS A 602 -25.61 -12.98 -9.74
C HIS A 602 -25.46 -11.53 -10.20
N ASP A 603 -24.32 -10.90 -9.89
CA ASP A 603 -23.94 -9.61 -10.49
C ASP A 603 -23.13 -9.83 -11.76
N ILE A 604 -23.80 -9.78 -12.91
CA ILE A 604 -23.14 -9.93 -14.22
C ILE A 604 -22.14 -8.83 -14.56
N ARG A 605 -22.10 -7.71 -13.81
CA ARG A 605 -21.09 -6.66 -13.99
C ARG A 605 -19.76 -7.04 -13.32
N ARG A 606 -19.78 -8.03 -12.43
CA ARG A 606 -18.58 -8.59 -11.82
C ARG A 606 -17.95 -9.61 -12.75
N ASN A 607 -16.70 -9.97 -12.47
CA ASN A 607 -16.03 -11.01 -13.24
C ASN A 607 -16.84 -12.33 -13.20
N LYS A 608 -17.04 -12.96 -14.35
CA LYS A 608 -17.80 -14.21 -14.51
C LYS A 608 -17.34 -15.35 -13.58
N ASN A 609 -16.05 -15.40 -13.27
CA ASN A 609 -15.42 -16.43 -12.45
C ASN A 609 -15.44 -16.11 -10.94
N SER A 610 -15.96 -14.95 -10.53
CA SER A 610 -16.11 -14.61 -9.12
C SER A 610 -17.10 -15.55 -8.43
N LEU A 611 -16.73 -16.06 -7.25
CA LEU A 611 -17.63 -16.87 -6.45
C LEU A 611 -18.82 -16.02 -6.01
N TRP A 612 -20.00 -16.64 -5.96
CA TRP A 612 -21.21 -15.98 -5.49
C TRP A 612 -22.17 -16.95 -4.83
N GLY A 613 -23.04 -16.46 -3.94
CA GLY A 613 -24.05 -17.27 -3.28
C GLY A 613 -24.30 -16.81 -1.86
N PHE A 614 -24.18 -17.73 -0.90
CA PHE A 614 -24.55 -17.49 0.49
C PHE A 614 -23.41 -17.77 1.46
N SER A 615 -23.35 -16.97 2.53
CA SER A 615 -22.47 -17.17 3.66
C SER A 615 -23.25 -17.02 4.96
N GLN A 616 -22.95 -17.88 5.92
CA GLN A 616 -23.48 -17.78 7.28
C GLN A 616 -22.33 -17.78 8.28
N LYS A 617 -22.21 -16.69 9.04
CA LYS A 617 -21.33 -16.60 10.20
C LYS A 617 -22.15 -16.89 11.45
N MET A 618 -21.68 -17.82 12.26
CA MET A 618 -22.41 -18.29 13.43
C MET A 618 -22.15 -17.37 14.64
N LYS A 619 -23.21 -16.99 15.37
CA LYS A 619 -23.07 -16.28 16.66
C LYS A 619 -22.48 -17.19 17.74
N ARG A 620 -22.91 -18.47 17.76
CA ARG A 620 -22.35 -19.56 18.58
C ARG A 620 -21.94 -20.68 17.63
N SER A 621 -20.77 -21.28 17.85
CA SER A 621 -20.25 -22.32 16.94
C SER A 621 -21.21 -23.51 16.82
N LEU A 622 -21.39 -24.01 15.61
CA LEU A 622 -22.24 -25.15 15.29
C LEU A 622 -21.43 -26.46 15.35
N SER A 623 -21.99 -27.51 15.94
CA SER A 623 -21.36 -28.83 16.04
C SER A 623 -21.98 -29.83 15.06
N PHE A 624 -21.12 -30.54 14.32
CA PHE A 624 -21.47 -31.68 13.46
C PHE A 624 -21.02 -33.01 14.08
N LYS A 625 -20.98 -33.12 15.42
CA LYS A 625 -20.64 -34.40 16.09
C LYS A 625 -21.74 -35.44 15.95
N SER A 626 -22.96 -35.10 16.40
CA SER A 626 -24.11 -36.03 16.42
C SER A 626 -24.84 -36.13 15.08
N TYR A 627 -24.68 -35.11 14.24
CA TYR A 627 -25.24 -35.03 12.89
C TYR A 627 -24.12 -34.59 11.95
N PRO A 628 -23.30 -35.53 11.45
CA PRO A 628 -22.07 -35.21 10.74
C PRO A 628 -22.28 -34.70 9.33
N ASN A 629 -23.47 -34.88 8.76
CA ASN A 629 -23.73 -34.56 7.37
C ASN A 629 -24.35 -33.17 7.25
N PHE A 630 -23.83 -32.34 6.34
CA PHE A 630 -24.50 -31.12 5.89
C PHE A 630 -25.30 -31.45 4.63
N CYS A 631 -26.59 -31.13 4.64
CA CYS A 631 -27.49 -31.42 3.53
C CYS A 631 -28.22 -30.16 3.09
N THR A 632 -28.36 -29.97 1.79
CA THR A 632 -29.14 -28.87 1.22
C THR A 632 -29.78 -29.28 -0.10
N THR A 633 -30.91 -28.67 -0.42
CA THR A 633 -31.49 -28.70 -1.77
C THR A 633 -31.24 -27.36 -2.41
N LEU A 634 -30.73 -27.35 -3.64
CA LEU A 634 -30.48 -26.10 -4.36
C LEU A 634 -30.73 -26.25 -5.86
N ARG A 635 -30.91 -25.12 -6.52
CA ARG A 635 -30.99 -24.97 -7.98
C ARG A 635 -30.14 -23.76 -8.36
N ALA A 636 -29.19 -23.96 -9.26
CA ALA A 636 -28.42 -22.87 -9.87
C ALA A 636 -28.87 -22.72 -11.32
N SER A 637 -29.31 -21.53 -11.71
CA SER A 637 -29.86 -21.24 -13.04
C SER A 637 -29.01 -20.25 -13.83
N GLY A 638 -29.17 -20.26 -15.15
CA GLY A 638 -28.59 -19.24 -16.02
C GLY A 638 -27.10 -19.40 -16.32
N ALA A 639 -26.53 -20.60 -16.19
CA ALA A 639 -25.18 -20.90 -16.68
C ALA A 639 -25.22 -21.32 -18.16
N GLN A 640 -24.48 -20.63 -19.03
CA GLN A 640 -24.61 -20.82 -20.49
C GLN A 640 -24.16 -22.18 -21.02
N ASN A 641 -23.30 -22.90 -20.29
CA ASN A 641 -22.84 -24.23 -20.67
C ASN A 641 -23.71 -25.36 -20.10
N GLY A 642 -24.82 -25.05 -19.41
CA GLY A 642 -25.69 -26.03 -18.79
C GLY A 642 -25.15 -26.69 -17.51
N TYR A 643 -24.00 -26.26 -16.99
CA TYR A 643 -23.38 -26.84 -15.79
C TYR A 643 -22.83 -25.79 -14.83
N VAL A 644 -22.99 -26.02 -13.53
CA VAL A 644 -22.50 -25.13 -12.47
C VAL A 644 -21.64 -25.89 -11.50
N GLN A 645 -20.52 -25.30 -11.07
CA GLN A 645 -19.77 -25.81 -9.95
C GLN A 645 -20.36 -25.27 -8.64
N ILE A 646 -20.88 -26.16 -7.81
CA ILE A 646 -21.26 -25.85 -6.44
C ILE A 646 -20.07 -26.11 -5.53
N LYS A 647 -19.77 -25.15 -4.67
CA LYS A 647 -18.69 -25.22 -3.69
C LYS A 647 -19.21 -24.93 -2.29
N LEU A 648 -18.89 -25.81 -1.35
CA LEU A 648 -19.14 -25.62 0.07
C LEU A 648 -17.83 -25.39 0.82
N ARG A 649 -17.83 -24.46 1.77
CA ARG A 649 -16.70 -24.24 2.69
C ARG A 649 -17.19 -24.12 4.13
N PHE A 650 -16.48 -24.76 5.04
CA PHE A 650 -16.75 -24.73 6.46
C PHE A 650 -15.49 -24.30 7.20
N TYR A 651 -15.67 -23.44 8.21
CA TYR A 651 -14.58 -22.89 8.98
C TYR A 651 -14.74 -23.23 10.44
N SER A 652 -13.64 -23.65 11.08
CA SER A 652 -13.49 -23.69 12.54
C SER A 652 -12.23 -22.91 12.87
N GLY A 653 -12.35 -21.60 13.05
CA GLY A 653 -11.19 -20.71 13.16
C GLY A 653 -10.30 -20.77 11.91
N LYS A 654 -9.05 -21.20 12.06
CA LYS A 654 -8.08 -21.35 10.95
C LYS A 654 -8.17 -22.68 10.18
N HIS A 655 -9.09 -23.56 10.56
CA HIS A 655 -9.26 -24.87 9.95
C HIS A 655 -10.40 -24.82 8.95
N ILE A 656 -10.14 -25.33 7.74
CA ILE A 656 -11.03 -25.24 6.59
C ILE A 656 -11.37 -26.67 6.15
N PHE A 657 -12.66 -26.92 5.93
CA PHE A 657 -13.13 -28.05 5.15
C PHE A 657 -13.79 -27.50 3.90
N GLU A 658 -13.46 -28.03 2.74
CA GLU A 658 -14.10 -27.63 1.49
C GLU A 658 -14.40 -28.83 0.60
N CYS A 659 -15.44 -28.71 -0.20
CA CYS A 659 -15.83 -29.69 -1.18
C CYS A 659 -16.52 -28.98 -2.34
N ALA A 660 -16.41 -29.54 -3.53
CA ALA A 660 -17.08 -29.01 -4.71
C ALA A 660 -17.62 -30.15 -5.58
N ARG A 661 -18.66 -29.87 -6.36
CA ARG A 661 -19.23 -30.76 -7.36
C ARG A 661 -19.82 -29.95 -8.50
N ILE A 662 -19.62 -30.44 -9.73
CA ILE A 662 -20.34 -29.95 -10.91
C ILE A 662 -21.72 -30.58 -10.93
N VAL A 663 -22.76 -29.78 -11.14
CA VAL A 663 -24.16 -30.20 -11.24
C VAL A 663 -24.80 -29.60 -12.49
N PRO A 664 -25.87 -30.21 -13.03
CA PRO A 664 -26.64 -29.60 -14.11
C PRO A 664 -27.20 -28.23 -13.67
N ALA A 665 -27.09 -27.24 -14.54
CA ALA A 665 -27.79 -25.97 -14.38
C ALA A 665 -29.30 -26.18 -14.56
N ASP A 666 -30.08 -25.26 -14.02
CA ASP A 666 -31.53 -25.19 -14.14
C ASP A 666 -32.30 -26.39 -13.55
N GLN A 667 -31.61 -27.34 -12.92
CA GLN A 667 -32.18 -28.49 -12.21
C GLN A 667 -32.07 -28.34 -10.69
N THR A 668 -33.10 -28.79 -9.99
CA THR A 668 -33.06 -28.89 -8.52
C THR A 668 -32.29 -30.14 -8.12
N VAL A 669 -31.19 -29.95 -7.39
CA VAL A 669 -30.35 -31.03 -6.88
C VAL A 669 -30.36 -31.07 -5.36
N ARG A 670 -30.17 -32.26 -4.79
CA ARG A 670 -30.00 -32.47 -3.35
C ARG A 670 -28.55 -32.87 -3.10
N LEU A 671 -27.87 -32.11 -2.26
CA LEU A 671 -26.44 -32.28 -2.00
C LEU A 671 -26.19 -32.63 -0.53
N LYS A 672 -25.24 -33.53 -0.30
CA LYS A 672 -24.78 -33.99 1.02
C LYS A 672 -23.26 -33.94 1.08
N THR A 673 -22.69 -33.44 2.16
CA THR A 673 -21.27 -33.66 2.47
C THR A 673 -21.11 -34.14 3.91
N SER A 674 -20.23 -35.11 4.13
CA SER A 674 -19.95 -35.64 5.47
C SER A 674 -18.75 -34.96 6.09
N LEU A 675 -18.97 -34.34 7.25
CA LEU A 675 -17.92 -33.75 8.07
C LEU A 675 -17.39 -34.76 9.11
N ALA A 676 -17.86 -36.02 9.12
CA ALA A 676 -17.54 -37.02 10.15
C ALA A 676 -16.03 -37.19 10.38
N LYS A 677 -15.25 -37.26 9.30
CA LYS A 677 -13.78 -37.41 9.34
C LYS A 677 -13.04 -36.09 9.57
N TRP A 678 -13.73 -34.95 9.59
CA TRP A 678 -13.11 -33.67 9.87
C TRP A 678 -12.94 -33.47 11.38
N LYS A 679 -11.68 -33.39 11.82
CA LYS A 679 -11.31 -33.22 13.23
C LYS A 679 -11.95 -32.00 13.90
N TYR A 680 -12.22 -30.93 13.14
CA TYR A 680 -12.67 -29.64 13.66
C TYR A 680 -14.20 -29.42 13.55
N ARG A 681 -14.96 -30.47 13.21
CA ARG A 681 -16.41 -30.40 12.97
C ARG A 681 -17.27 -29.97 14.16
N SER A 682 -16.72 -29.97 15.38
CA SER A 682 -17.48 -29.62 16.59
C SER A 682 -17.62 -28.13 16.85
N LYS A 683 -16.83 -27.28 16.16
CA LYS A 683 -16.81 -25.82 16.39
C LYS A 683 -16.87 -25.04 15.06
N VAL A 684 -17.85 -25.34 14.21
CA VAL A 684 -18.03 -24.63 12.94
C VAL A 684 -18.53 -23.21 13.18
N THR A 685 -17.72 -22.23 12.78
CA THR A 685 -17.98 -20.79 12.98
C THR A 685 -18.52 -20.10 11.73
N LYS A 686 -18.32 -20.67 10.55
CA LYS A 686 -18.81 -20.12 9.28
C LYS A 686 -19.07 -21.23 8.27
N ILE A 687 -20.10 -21.08 7.45
CA ILE A 687 -20.43 -21.94 6.31
C ILE A 687 -20.63 -21.05 5.08
N GLN A 688 -20.18 -21.51 3.91
CA GLN A 688 -20.43 -20.88 2.61
C GLN A 688 -20.99 -21.91 1.64
N VAL A 689 -22.00 -21.50 0.87
CA VAL A 689 -22.60 -22.24 -0.23
C VAL A 689 -22.52 -21.36 -1.46
N MET A 690 -21.68 -21.71 -2.42
CA MET A 690 -21.31 -20.84 -3.53
C MET A 690 -21.45 -21.55 -4.86
N ALA A 691 -21.72 -20.78 -5.91
CA ALA A 691 -21.68 -21.19 -7.31
C ALA A 691 -20.48 -20.53 -8.01
N ALA A 692 -19.97 -21.22 -9.03
CA ALA A 692 -18.97 -20.74 -9.97
C ALA A 692 -19.27 -21.33 -11.35
N PRO A 693 -18.90 -20.63 -12.44
CA PRO A 693 -19.02 -21.21 -13.77
C PRO A 693 -18.07 -22.40 -13.93
N VAL A 694 -18.41 -23.31 -14.84
CA VAL A 694 -17.54 -24.43 -15.23
C VAL A 694 -16.77 -24.02 -16.48
N ASN A 695 -15.46 -24.25 -16.50
CA ASN A 695 -14.58 -23.97 -17.65
C ASN A 695 -14.69 -22.52 -18.18
N GLY A 696 -14.88 -21.53 -17.29
CA GLY A 696 -14.94 -20.12 -17.66
C GLY A 696 -16.18 -19.71 -18.47
N SER A 697 -17.27 -20.50 -18.38
CA SER A 697 -18.57 -20.15 -18.97
C SER A 697 -19.13 -18.85 -18.41
N GLN A 698 -20.09 -18.25 -19.13
CA GLN A 698 -20.76 -17.02 -18.73
C GLN A 698 -22.05 -17.31 -17.95
N TRP A 699 -22.54 -16.25 -17.31
CA TRP A 699 -23.85 -16.20 -16.64
C TRP A 699 -24.82 -15.34 -17.45
N ASN A 700 -26.06 -15.81 -17.57
CA ASN A 700 -27.17 -15.01 -18.10
C ASN A 700 -27.55 -13.91 -17.08
N ALA A 701 -28.15 -12.84 -17.57
CA ALA A 701 -28.52 -11.67 -16.74
C ALA A 701 -29.41 -12.00 -15.54
N ASN A 702 -30.21 -13.07 -15.63
CA ASN A 702 -31.12 -13.55 -14.59
C ASN A 702 -30.59 -14.76 -13.81
N ALA A 703 -29.29 -15.05 -13.85
CA ALA A 703 -28.71 -16.19 -13.15
C ALA A 703 -29.00 -16.14 -11.64
N GLN A 704 -29.47 -17.25 -11.08
CA GLN A 704 -29.88 -17.35 -9.67
C GLN A 704 -29.30 -18.57 -8.98
N LEU A 705 -29.02 -18.42 -7.69
CA LEU A 705 -28.78 -19.55 -6.79
C LEU A 705 -29.91 -19.59 -5.77
N VAL A 706 -30.76 -20.60 -5.91
CA VAL A 706 -31.88 -20.87 -5.01
C VAL A 706 -31.49 -22.02 -4.09
N MET A 707 -31.56 -21.81 -2.77
CA MET A 707 -31.14 -22.79 -1.76
C MET A 707 -32.23 -22.91 -0.68
N ASN A 708 -32.70 -24.13 -0.43
CA ASN A 708 -33.52 -24.41 0.74
C ASN A 708 -32.66 -24.40 2.01
N ALA A 709 -33.25 -24.01 3.13
CA ALA A 709 -32.58 -23.97 4.44
C ALA A 709 -31.80 -25.28 4.69
N PRO A 710 -30.46 -25.21 4.78
CA PRO A 710 -29.65 -26.40 4.98
C PRO A 710 -29.94 -27.04 6.35
N VAL A 711 -29.72 -28.35 6.43
CA VAL A 711 -29.91 -29.14 7.64
C VAL A 711 -28.68 -29.97 7.94
N ARG A 712 -28.60 -30.47 9.18
CA ARG A 712 -27.68 -31.54 9.56
C ARG A 712 -28.43 -32.87 9.56
N SER A 713 -27.82 -33.92 9.02
CA SER A 713 -28.35 -35.30 9.10
C SER A 713 -27.39 -36.22 9.83
N ARG A 714 -27.91 -37.37 10.29
CA ARG A 714 -27.07 -38.51 10.69
C ARG A 714 -26.34 -39.06 9.49
#